data_AF-A0A4R5DH70-F1
#
_entry.id   AF-A0A4R5DH70-F1
#
_cell.length_a   1.000
_cell.length_b   1.000
_cell.length_c   1.000
_cell.angle_alpha   90.00
_cell.angle_beta   90.00
_cell.angle_gamma   90.00
#
_symmetry.space_group_name_H-M   'P 1'
#
loop_
_entity.id
_entity.type
_entity.pdbx_description
1 polymer ?
#
loop_
_entity_poly.entity_id
_entity_poly.type
_entity_poly.pdbx_seq_one_letter_code
_entity_poly.pdbx_strand_id
1 'polypeptide(L)'
;MMLLRRTRVVPAVTALASALVASLAAPPTTAAPATAAPVTADRLTSTAGEMAVGADWVIVHGSDAVERTAADHLAGQLADHLGAPAPLEVREAGSTLSATAWLRRENLGSAAGVIVVGTVADHPLAGIAHRRDPFDLPGDSPEAYHLDARTDGTTDVLYVVGASPKGAMNGVFRLEQHIEREASLDVAALNEAAEPAFVNRVGGHRFTQSPPPDWTDDQQGRYYAENYINVVWGEKHGAPLPADVREKWGLKLAYEVPLPGVGAAWFDDPANESSTCVRGDGTRTIDPFTPRGAQAYADVFAAALAQHDDIVILETLFGDYSHIPTPNSIRAGTDGETCDIQKSDVAVEIMRIMKDVIGDRDVTPMAWMWHLYPAGGDAATMARLRDLGVGILYNEDGNGDNWVTRRTNFSDVAIDTVDETGVTTWGPDYASLVSAGGSCESVKPVIGLPVPHAAASKLHALAEIGVRNFYLWWGGVEGWTYSANLSVIREMIWDPGLFDPTDTTPFDAAHPEPLLNRVATTDFGADRAPDVLRYWSLVDRALVDPSYATGDPAGLRVYSWYQRLAIYLNPAVLGGGAALRPITPDGLKSNPFTQYRPWGTDPDTIANFTQVAAELARANQIGAQLDDGTSARFAQMRHWTELYTHVFTSRLHFLQGLRVADQYTDVDDPAFRVALEPIAAAEIDTIEAMETALASMPPNATFFDGTRVVVQGAGDREKDLDLLAAKRLATQAWLDGEVNLAAGRPVNASSAPDQTRQPALAVDRDWTTEWRSAPSSGQWISVGLGEVMPVDLVLVRWNPNQTALSYQVQVADSASGPWTTVATITEPTGRDDAIPLPAGTTARQVRIVGGQPAANNLTIRELEVYGP
;
A
#
# COMPACT_ATOMS: atom_id res chain seq x y z
N MET A 1 46.67 -51.91 -31.08
CA MET A 1 47.86 -51.68 -30.21
C MET A 1 47.34 -51.47 -28.80
N MET A 2 47.30 -52.53 -27.96
CA MET A 2 48.35 -52.84 -26.96
C MET A 2 48.58 -51.67 -25.98
N LEU A 3 48.51 -51.79 -24.65
CA LEU A 3 48.17 -52.88 -23.74
C LEU A 3 48.21 -52.30 -22.28
N LEU A 4 47.22 -52.65 -21.43
CA LEU A 4 47.31 -52.96 -19.96
C LEU A 4 47.86 -51.90 -18.95
N ARG A 5 47.46 -51.75 -17.67
CA ARG A 5 46.80 -52.53 -16.58
C ARG A 5 46.30 -51.52 -15.52
N ARG A 6 45.05 -51.56 -15.01
CA ARG A 6 44.50 -52.25 -13.81
C ARG A 6 45.27 -52.12 -12.47
N THR A 7 44.62 -51.45 -11.49
CA THR A 7 44.31 -51.91 -10.09
C THR A 7 43.38 -50.88 -9.41
N ARG A 8 42.07 -51.18 -9.16
CA ARG A 8 41.38 -51.47 -7.85
C ARG A 8 41.82 -50.56 -6.69
N VAL A 9 40.95 -49.81 -5.99
CA VAL A 9 39.96 -50.23 -4.95
C VAL A 9 38.96 -49.07 -4.65
N VAL A 10 37.72 -49.38 -4.25
CA VAL A 10 36.66 -48.54 -3.61
C VAL A 10 36.50 -49.07 -2.15
N PRO A 11 36.03 -48.36 -1.06
CA PRO A 11 35.26 -47.10 -0.94
C PRO A 11 35.63 -46.14 0.26
N ALA A 12 34.87 -45.04 0.33
CA ALA A 12 34.21 -44.46 1.53
C ALA A 12 34.93 -43.51 2.52
N VAL A 13 34.34 -42.31 2.59
CA VAL A 13 33.78 -41.63 3.79
C VAL A 13 34.76 -41.21 4.89
N THR A 14 35.04 -39.90 5.01
CA THR A 14 34.65 -39.03 6.15
C THR A 14 35.35 -37.66 6.08
N ALA A 15 34.67 -36.66 6.65
CA ALA A 15 35.19 -35.38 7.16
C ALA A 15 35.27 -34.18 6.19
N LEU A 16 34.15 -33.46 6.09
CA LEU A 16 34.13 -32.00 5.92
C LEU A 16 33.05 -31.41 6.83
N ALA A 17 33.31 -31.49 8.14
CA ALA A 17 32.68 -30.68 9.16
C ALA A 17 33.82 -30.03 9.94
N SER A 18 34.17 -28.78 9.57
CA SER A 18 34.93 -27.78 10.35
C SER A 18 35.64 -26.80 9.39
N ALA A 19 34.88 -25.94 8.71
CA ALA A 19 35.41 -24.70 8.10
C ALA A 19 34.26 -23.75 7.73
N LEU A 20 33.44 -23.37 8.72
CA LEU A 20 32.42 -22.34 8.54
C LEU A 20 32.21 -21.57 9.86
N VAL A 21 33.30 -21.03 10.40
CA VAL A 21 33.29 -19.95 11.40
C VAL A 21 34.48 -19.05 11.12
N ALA A 22 34.28 -18.03 10.27
CA ALA A 22 35.01 -16.75 10.22
C ALA A 22 34.83 -16.08 8.86
N SER A 23 33.67 -15.49 8.62
CA SER A 23 33.47 -14.40 7.64
C SER A 23 32.11 -13.75 7.91
N LEU A 24 31.93 -13.23 9.14
CA LEU A 24 30.95 -12.18 9.38
C LEU A 24 31.53 -10.91 8.78
N ALA A 25 31.34 -10.73 7.47
CA ALA A 25 31.46 -9.42 6.87
C ALA A 25 30.30 -8.58 7.41
N ALA A 26 30.60 -7.36 7.86
CA ALA A 26 29.63 -6.41 8.34
C ALA A 26 28.45 -6.25 7.35
N PRO A 27 27.22 -6.05 7.84
CA PRO A 27 26.08 -5.82 6.96
C PRO A 27 26.37 -4.63 6.03
N PRO A 28 25.91 -4.66 4.77
CA PRO A 28 26.00 -3.49 3.91
C PRO A 28 25.30 -2.32 4.62
N THR A 29 25.97 -1.18 4.65
CA THR A 29 25.38 0.09 5.11
C THR A 29 24.05 0.29 4.40
N THR A 30 23.00 0.41 5.20
CA THR A 30 21.65 0.82 4.82
C THR A 30 21.74 2.02 3.87
N ALA A 31 21.14 1.90 2.68
CA ALA A 31 20.90 3.04 1.82
C ALA A 31 20.10 4.07 2.62
N ALA A 32 20.52 5.34 2.56
CA ALA A 32 19.79 6.44 3.18
C ALA A 32 18.36 6.50 2.61
N PRO A 33 17.37 6.92 3.43
CA PRO A 33 16.00 7.06 2.96
C PRO A 33 15.97 8.03 1.78
N ALA A 34 15.27 7.63 0.71
CA ALA A 34 15.11 8.45 -0.48
C ALA A 34 14.29 9.70 -0.16
N THR A 35 14.97 10.78 0.19
CA THR A 35 14.54 12.09 -0.27
C THR A 35 14.55 12.07 -1.79
N ALA A 36 13.68 12.86 -2.43
CA ALA A 36 13.82 13.23 -3.83
C ALA A 36 15.31 13.33 -4.18
N ALA A 37 15.82 12.50 -5.10
CA ALA A 37 17.23 12.57 -5.49
C ALA A 37 17.51 14.02 -5.93
N PRO A 38 18.42 14.75 -5.26
CA PRO A 38 18.68 16.14 -5.61
C PRO A 38 19.19 16.19 -7.04
N VAL A 39 18.74 17.18 -7.81
CA VAL A 39 19.38 17.53 -9.08
C VAL A 39 20.84 17.81 -8.75
N THR A 40 21.75 16.93 -9.20
CA THR A 40 23.19 17.08 -8.96
C THR A 40 23.64 18.42 -9.52
N ALA A 41 24.47 19.16 -8.77
CA ALA A 41 24.98 20.50 -9.13
C ALA A 41 25.52 20.62 -10.58
N ASP A 42 25.99 19.51 -11.17
CA ASP A 42 26.45 19.43 -12.57
C ASP A 42 25.37 19.71 -13.64
N ARG A 43 24.08 19.77 -13.27
CA ARG A 43 22.97 20.05 -14.19
C ARG A 43 22.39 21.46 -14.10
N LEU A 44 22.79 22.25 -13.10
CA LEU A 44 22.24 23.59 -12.89
C LEU A 44 23.05 24.60 -13.71
N THR A 45 22.38 25.35 -14.58
CA THR A 45 23.01 26.47 -15.31
C THR A 45 22.69 27.78 -14.62
N SER A 46 23.70 28.59 -14.28
CA SER A 46 23.51 30.01 -13.96
C SER A 46 24.28 30.87 -14.95
N THR A 47 23.58 31.82 -15.56
CA THR A 47 24.18 32.85 -16.41
C THR A 47 24.44 34.11 -15.57
N ALA A 48 25.62 34.70 -15.71
CA ALA A 48 25.98 35.89 -14.95
C ALA A 48 25.15 37.11 -15.42
N GLY A 49 24.31 37.67 -14.54
CA GLY A 49 23.43 38.83 -14.81
C GLY A 49 21.99 38.66 -14.34
N GLU A 50 21.63 37.50 -13.82
CA GLU A 50 20.31 37.08 -13.36
C GLU A 50 20.25 36.93 -11.82
N MET A 51 19.05 37.01 -11.24
CA MET A 51 18.81 36.84 -9.80
C MET A 51 18.93 35.36 -9.44
N ALA A 52 20.15 34.89 -9.24
CA ALA A 52 20.44 33.50 -8.94
C ALA A 52 20.59 33.25 -7.44
N VAL A 53 19.86 32.27 -6.91
CA VAL A 53 20.00 31.83 -5.52
C VAL A 53 21.38 31.22 -5.31
N GLY A 54 22.12 31.74 -4.34
CA GLY A 54 23.49 31.35 -4.01
C GLY A 54 23.64 30.86 -2.58
N ALA A 55 24.78 30.22 -2.27
CA ALA A 55 25.10 29.75 -0.92
C ALA A 55 25.30 30.90 0.10
N ASP A 56 25.40 32.13 -0.38
CA ASP A 56 25.47 33.36 0.40
C ASP A 56 24.11 34.08 0.55
N TRP A 57 23.01 33.43 0.18
CA TRP A 57 21.67 33.90 0.48
C TRP A 57 21.24 33.48 1.90
N VAL A 58 20.35 34.26 2.49
CA VAL A 58 19.76 33.97 3.81
C VAL A 58 18.25 33.80 3.68
N ILE A 59 17.69 32.81 4.38
CA ILE A 59 16.25 32.60 4.45
C ILE A 59 15.72 33.25 5.73
N VAL A 60 14.63 34.00 5.61
CA VAL A 60 14.02 34.75 6.69
C VAL A 60 12.56 34.34 6.79
N HIS A 61 12.17 33.87 7.97
CA HIS A 61 10.80 33.39 8.23
C HIS A 61 10.07 34.26 9.26
N GLY A 62 8.74 34.19 9.28
CA GLY A 62 7.93 34.81 10.34
C GLY A 62 8.03 34.06 11.67
N SER A 63 7.16 34.39 12.62
CA SER A 63 7.18 33.79 13.96
C SER A 63 6.47 32.43 14.04
N ASP A 64 5.67 32.07 13.04
CA ASP A 64 4.93 30.80 13.01
C ASP A 64 5.85 29.57 12.84
N ALA A 65 5.50 28.47 13.52
CA ALA A 65 6.29 27.24 13.52
C ALA A 65 6.29 26.50 12.17
N VAL A 66 5.20 26.60 11.40
CA VAL A 66 5.09 26.02 10.06
C VAL A 66 5.96 26.83 9.08
N GLU A 67 5.95 28.15 9.18
CA GLU A 67 6.83 29.03 8.38
C GLU A 67 8.32 28.73 8.65
N ARG A 68 8.68 28.57 9.93
CA ARG A 68 10.03 28.16 10.33
C ARG A 68 10.40 26.79 9.77
N THR A 69 9.50 25.81 9.87
CA THR A 69 9.73 24.45 9.35
C THR A 69 9.94 24.46 7.84
N ALA A 70 9.15 25.24 7.10
CA ALA A 70 9.31 25.41 5.66
C ALA A 70 10.66 26.06 5.30
N ALA A 71 11.09 27.08 6.04
CA ALA A 71 12.38 27.73 5.83
C ALA A 71 13.58 26.82 6.14
N ASP A 72 13.53 26.06 7.24
CA ASP A 72 14.57 25.08 7.61
C ASP A 72 14.66 23.97 6.55
N HIS A 73 13.52 23.50 6.01
CA HIS A 73 13.47 22.53 4.92
C HIS A 73 14.11 23.08 3.63
N LEU A 74 13.68 24.27 3.19
CA LEU A 74 14.19 24.92 1.98
C LEU A 74 15.71 25.16 2.06
N ALA A 75 16.21 25.55 3.23
CA ALA A 75 17.65 25.76 3.45
C ALA A 75 18.48 24.49 3.22
N GLY A 76 17.94 23.33 3.60
CA GLY A 76 18.54 22.03 3.32
C GLY A 76 18.51 21.68 1.84
N GLN A 77 17.35 21.81 1.19
CA GLN A 77 17.19 21.49 -0.24
C GLN A 77 18.07 22.37 -1.13
N LEU A 78 18.11 23.69 -0.88
CA LEU A 78 18.97 24.60 -1.62
C LEU A 78 20.45 24.29 -1.41
N ALA A 79 20.86 23.92 -0.19
CA ALA A 79 22.24 23.52 0.06
C ALA A 79 22.63 22.28 -0.75
N ASP A 80 21.74 21.29 -0.84
CA ASP A 80 21.96 20.09 -1.66
C ASP A 80 22.10 20.45 -3.15
N HIS A 81 21.22 21.30 -3.69
CA HIS A 81 21.31 21.79 -5.07
C HIS A 81 22.59 22.60 -5.35
N LEU A 82 23.02 23.43 -4.40
CA LEU A 82 24.23 24.24 -4.48
C LEU A 82 25.52 23.44 -4.22
N GLY A 83 25.43 22.20 -3.77
CA GLY A 83 26.58 21.42 -3.29
C GLY A 83 27.26 22.07 -2.06
N ALA A 84 26.50 22.80 -1.25
CA ALA A 84 26.99 23.47 -0.06
C ALA A 84 27.18 22.46 1.09
N PRO A 85 28.21 22.62 1.95
CA PRO A 85 28.51 21.66 3.02
C PRO A 85 27.58 21.76 4.22
N ALA A 86 26.69 22.76 4.25
CA ALA A 86 25.73 22.99 5.32
C ALA A 86 24.49 23.70 4.76
N PRO A 87 23.32 23.56 5.41
CA PRO A 87 22.12 24.31 5.08
C PRO A 87 22.39 25.83 5.02
N LEU A 88 21.65 26.52 4.17
CA LEU A 88 21.66 27.98 4.13
C LEU A 88 21.27 28.56 5.50
N GLU A 89 21.73 29.78 5.78
CA GLU A 89 21.39 30.41 7.05
C GLU A 89 19.90 30.75 7.11
N VAL A 90 19.24 30.34 8.21
CA VAL A 90 17.82 30.62 8.48
C VAL A 90 17.70 31.55 9.67
N ARG A 91 16.87 32.59 9.56
CA ARG A 91 16.66 33.59 10.61
C ARG A 91 15.17 33.91 10.80
N GLU A 92 14.76 34.10 12.04
CA GLU A 92 13.43 34.66 12.34
C GLU A 92 13.44 36.18 12.13
N ALA A 93 12.37 36.71 11.54
CA ALA A 93 12.18 38.13 11.39
C ALA A 93 11.87 38.81 12.74
N GLY A 94 12.90 39.33 13.42
CA GLY A 94 12.73 39.97 14.74
C GLY A 94 11.70 41.10 14.79
N SER A 95 10.81 41.07 15.80
CA SER A 95 9.64 41.95 15.99
C SER A 95 9.90 43.41 16.38
N THR A 96 11.16 43.79 16.62
CA THR A 96 11.52 45.09 17.25
C THR A 96 12.17 46.11 16.31
N LEU A 97 12.50 45.73 15.07
CA LEU A 97 13.13 46.62 14.11
C LEU A 97 12.09 47.30 13.22
N SER A 98 12.19 48.63 13.07
CA SER A 98 11.40 49.31 12.04
C SER A 98 11.83 48.77 10.68
N ALA A 99 10.83 48.48 9.85
CA ALA A 99 10.97 47.54 8.75
C ALA A 99 11.94 48.00 7.61
N THR A 100 12.33 49.29 7.58
CA THR A 100 13.41 49.85 6.73
C THR A 100 14.83 49.62 7.27
N ALA A 101 14.98 49.11 8.49
CA ALA A 101 16.27 48.73 9.06
C ALA A 101 16.68 47.32 8.62
N TRP A 102 15.73 46.40 8.39
CA TRP A 102 16.02 44.98 8.18
C TRP A 102 16.79 44.69 6.87
N LEU A 103 16.43 45.34 5.76
CA LEU A 103 17.17 45.24 4.48
C LEU A 103 18.46 46.07 4.43
N ARG A 104 18.88 46.69 5.53
CA ARG A 104 20.19 47.37 5.57
C ARG A 104 21.30 46.33 5.70
N ARG A 105 22.43 46.61 5.07
CA ARG A 105 23.67 45.81 5.13
C ARG A 105 24.09 45.38 6.54
N GLU A 106 23.77 46.20 7.54
CA GLU A 106 24.08 45.93 8.96
C GLU A 106 23.33 44.70 9.52
N ASN A 107 22.14 44.38 9.00
CA ASN A 107 21.34 43.23 9.40
C ASN A 107 21.51 42.02 8.45
N LEU A 108 21.77 42.27 7.16
CA LEU A 108 22.04 41.21 6.18
C LEU A 108 23.48 40.68 6.24
N GLY A 109 24.40 41.41 6.89
CA GLY A 109 25.81 41.04 6.95
C GLY A 109 26.44 41.01 5.56
N SER A 110 26.97 39.85 5.17
CA SER A 110 27.56 39.61 3.84
C SER A 110 26.60 38.95 2.84
N ALA A 111 25.33 38.77 3.19
CA ALA A 111 24.40 38.06 2.32
C ALA A 111 24.18 38.80 0.98
N ALA A 112 24.18 38.05 -0.13
CA ALA A 112 23.99 38.59 -1.48
C ALA A 112 22.50 38.74 -1.85
N GLY A 113 21.63 37.90 -1.29
CA GLY A 113 20.19 37.96 -1.46
C GLY A 113 19.43 37.38 -0.26
N VAL A 114 18.10 37.53 -0.29
CA VAL A 114 17.21 37.13 0.80
C VAL A 114 16.05 36.31 0.24
N ILE A 115 15.72 35.20 0.89
CA ILE A 115 14.45 34.50 0.67
C ILE A 115 13.53 34.83 1.85
N VAL A 116 12.35 35.35 1.58
CA VAL A 116 11.33 35.65 2.59
C VAL A 116 10.27 34.55 2.54
N VAL A 117 10.08 33.82 3.64
CA VAL A 117 9.06 32.78 3.76
C VAL A 117 8.05 33.20 4.82
N GLY A 118 6.78 33.35 4.46
CA GLY A 118 5.75 33.58 5.47
C GLY A 118 4.50 34.29 4.97
N THR A 119 3.71 34.85 5.89
CA THR A 119 2.51 35.60 5.55
C THR A 119 2.72 37.12 5.59
N VAL A 120 1.83 37.88 4.93
CA VAL A 120 1.82 39.36 5.00
C VAL A 120 1.61 39.86 6.43
N ALA A 121 0.85 39.11 7.24
CA ALA A 121 0.51 39.47 8.62
C ALA A 121 1.64 39.20 9.60
N ASP A 122 2.35 38.08 9.44
CA ASP A 122 3.39 37.63 10.37
C ASP A 122 4.78 38.16 10.00
N HIS A 123 5.06 38.34 8.70
CA HIS A 123 6.39 38.69 8.23
C HIS A 123 6.53 40.21 7.91
N PRO A 124 7.41 40.97 8.60
CA PRO A 124 7.52 42.42 8.41
C PRO A 124 7.98 42.85 7.02
N LEU A 125 8.91 42.11 6.38
CA LEU A 125 9.34 42.39 4.99
C LEU A 125 8.19 42.16 3.99
N ALA A 126 7.52 41.01 4.04
CA ALA A 126 6.34 40.74 3.22
C ALA A 126 5.27 41.82 3.44
N GLY A 127 4.99 42.21 4.69
CA GLY A 127 4.05 43.28 5.00
C GLY A 127 4.39 44.64 4.37
N ILE A 128 5.68 45.02 4.28
CA ILE A 128 6.09 46.23 3.55
C ILE A 128 5.93 46.05 2.05
N ALA A 129 6.46 44.95 1.51
CA ALA A 129 6.47 44.66 0.10
C ALA A 129 5.05 44.70 -0.45
N HIS A 130 4.11 44.04 0.26
CA HIS A 130 2.69 44.04 -0.05
C HIS A 130 2.06 45.45 -0.07
N ARG A 131 2.46 46.36 0.84
CA ARG A 131 1.94 47.74 0.82
C ARG A 131 2.45 48.57 -0.35
N ARG A 132 3.61 48.23 -0.91
CA ARG A 132 4.19 48.90 -2.08
C ARG A 132 3.64 48.34 -3.37
N ASP A 133 3.62 47.02 -3.44
CA ASP A 133 3.21 46.22 -4.57
C ASP A 133 2.57 44.93 -4.03
N PRO A 134 1.23 44.87 -3.96
CA PRO A 134 0.50 43.76 -3.33
C PRO A 134 0.84 42.41 -3.95
N PHE A 135 1.04 41.42 -3.08
CA PHE A 135 1.08 40.01 -3.49
C PHE A 135 -0.31 39.56 -3.95
N ASP A 136 -0.33 38.72 -4.99
CA ASP A 136 -1.52 38.07 -5.53
C ASP A 136 -1.74 36.74 -4.80
N LEU A 137 -2.73 36.70 -3.92
CA LEU A 137 -3.14 35.49 -3.22
C LEU A 137 -4.52 35.12 -3.76
N PRO A 138 -4.60 34.27 -4.80
CA PRO A 138 -5.84 34.02 -5.51
C PRO A 138 -6.84 33.25 -4.63
N GLY A 139 -8.12 33.56 -4.85
CA GLY A 139 -9.23 32.91 -4.14
C GLY A 139 -9.26 33.17 -2.64
N ASP A 140 -9.93 32.28 -1.92
CA ASP A 140 -10.07 32.33 -0.46
C ASP A 140 -9.35 31.14 0.22
N SER A 141 -8.55 30.39 -0.53
CA SER A 141 -7.86 29.22 0.01
C SER A 141 -6.78 29.62 1.03
N PRO A 142 -6.77 29.03 2.24
CA PRO A 142 -5.68 29.26 3.20
C PRO A 142 -4.34 28.71 2.69
N GLU A 143 -4.37 27.84 1.68
CA GLU A 143 -3.18 27.22 1.10
C GLU A 143 -2.67 27.95 -0.16
N ALA A 144 -3.29 29.07 -0.54
CA ALA A 144 -2.81 29.91 -1.63
C ALA A 144 -1.44 30.53 -1.32
N TYR A 145 -0.64 30.75 -2.36
CA TYR A 145 0.68 31.36 -2.27
C TYR A 145 0.98 32.29 -3.45
N HIS A 146 2.02 33.10 -3.28
CA HIS A 146 2.67 33.90 -4.32
C HIS A 146 4.20 33.75 -4.21
N LEU A 147 4.84 33.26 -5.27
CA LEU A 147 6.27 33.34 -5.50
C LEU A 147 6.57 34.58 -6.33
N ASP A 148 7.44 35.46 -5.82
CA ASP A 148 7.73 36.72 -6.50
C ASP A 148 9.17 37.18 -6.25
N ALA A 149 9.97 37.22 -7.31
CA ALA A 149 11.34 37.69 -7.29
C ALA A 149 11.40 39.21 -7.56
N ARG A 150 11.92 39.98 -6.59
CA ARG A 150 12.02 41.44 -6.66
C ARG A 150 13.41 41.92 -6.27
N THR A 151 13.83 43.06 -6.81
CA THR A 151 15.00 43.78 -6.31
C THR A 151 14.56 44.95 -5.43
N ASP A 152 14.78 44.84 -4.13
CA ASP A 152 14.47 45.90 -3.15
C ASP A 152 15.72 46.73 -2.85
N GLY A 153 15.89 47.83 -3.61
CA GLY A 153 17.04 48.72 -3.48
C GLY A 153 18.28 48.13 -4.16
N THR A 154 19.19 47.54 -3.38
CA THR A 154 20.42 46.87 -3.89
C THR A 154 20.48 45.39 -3.52
N THR A 155 19.37 44.85 -3.01
CA THR A 155 19.28 43.48 -2.51
C THR A 155 18.22 42.76 -3.31
N ASP A 156 18.58 41.61 -3.83
CA ASP A 156 17.64 40.71 -4.46
C ASP A 156 16.87 39.93 -3.39
N VAL A 157 15.55 39.88 -3.56
CA VAL A 157 14.62 39.28 -2.60
C VAL A 157 13.67 38.36 -3.34
N LEU A 158 13.68 37.08 -2.98
CA LEU A 158 12.67 36.12 -3.40
C LEU A 158 11.60 36.02 -2.31
N TYR A 159 10.38 36.41 -2.63
CA TYR A 159 9.24 36.31 -1.73
C TYR A 159 8.50 34.99 -1.96
N VAL A 160 8.31 34.22 -0.90
CA VAL A 160 7.45 33.03 -0.81
C VAL A 160 6.34 33.36 0.20
N VAL A 161 5.26 33.96 -0.31
CA VAL A 161 4.21 34.54 0.54
C VAL A 161 2.96 33.69 0.50
N GLY A 162 2.49 33.23 1.65
CA GLY A 162 1.25 32.47 1.79
C GLY A 162 0.06 33.30 2.27
N ALA A 163 -1.15 32.82 1.97
CA ALA A 163 -2.38 33.28 2.63
C ALA A 163 -2.45 32.84 4.09
N SER A 164 -1.79 31.73 4.42
CA SER A 164 -1.55 31.24 5.78
C SER A 164 -0.13 30.66 5.87
N PRO A 165 0.36 30.28 7.08
CA PRO A 165 1.60 29.53 7.22
C PRO A 165 1.67 28.26 6.36
N LYS A 166 0.55 27.54 6.20
CA LYS A 166 0.49 26.37 5.32
C LYS A 166 0.61 26.75 3.84
N GLY A 167 0.01 27.87 3.42
CA GLY A 167 0.20 28.42 2.07
C GLY A 167 1.67 28.79 1.80
N ALA A 168 2.36 29.38 2.77
CA ALA A 168 3.78 29.70 2.63
C ALA A 168 4.64 28.43 2.51
N MET A 169 4.34 27.39 3.29
CA MET A 169 4.97 26.07 3.16
C MET A 169 4.74 25.44 1.78
N ASN A 170 3.51 25.50 1.26
CA ASN A 170 3.24 25.03 -0.10
C ASN A 170 4.00 25.84 -1.16
N GLY A 171 4.11 27.16 -0.99
CA GLY A 171 4.94 28.01 -1.83
C GLY A 171 6.40 27.57 -1.85
N VAL A 172 6.96 27.17 -0.70
CA VAL A 172 8.32 26.60 -0.62
C VAL A 172 8.44 25.35 -1.48
N PHE A 173 7.52 24.39 -1.35
CA PHE A 173 7.55 23.17 -2.18
C PHE A 173 7.36 23.47 -3.67
N ARG A 174 6.58 24.50 -4.02
CA ARG A 174 6.40 24.95 -5.40
C ARG A 174 7.65 25.61 -5.97
N LEU A 175 8.38 26.36 -5.15
CA LEU A 175 9.70 26.88 -5.51
C LEU A 175 10.69 25.73 -5.77
N GLU A 176 10.71 24.70 -4.92
CA GLU A 176 11.55 23.51 -5.12
C GLU A 176 11.20 22.81 -6.44
N GLN A 177 9.91 22.57 -6.70
CA GLN A 177 9.46 22.00 -7.96
C GLN A 177 9.80 22.88 -9.18
N HIS A 178 9.77 24.21 -9.04
CA HIS A 178 10.21 25.13 -10.08
C HIS A 178 11.70 24.96 -10.38
N ILE A 179 12.55 24.95 -9.35
CA ILE A 179 14.01 24.74 -9.50
C ILE A 179 14.31 23.39 -10.15
N GLU A 180 13.62 22.32 -9.74
CA GLU A 180 13.75 20.99 -10.35
C GLU A 180 13.34 21.01 -11.83
N ARG A 181 12.21 21.63 -12.16
CA ARG A 181 11.65 21.67 -13.52
C ARG A 181 12.52 22.48 -14.48
N GLU A 182 12.94 23.68 -14.07
CA GLU A 182 13.77 24.55 -14.90
C GLU A 182 15.25 24.14 -14.89
N ALA A 183 15.63 23.21 -14.00
CA ALA A 183 17.02 22.84 -13.72
C ALA A 183 17.91 24.08 -13.55
N SER A 184 17.40 25.08 -12.82
CA SER A 184 18.01 26.40 -12.68
C SER A 184 17.76 26.98 -11.30
N LEU A 185 18.75 27.73 -10.82
CA LEU A 185 18.66 28.56 -9.60
C LEU A 185 18.42 30.04 -9.93
N ASP A 186 18.31 30.39 -11.21
CA ASP A 186 17.83 31.71 -11.63
C ASP A 186 16.33 31.82 -11.37
N VAL A 187 15.97 32.73 -10.47
CA VAL A 187 14.58 33.01 -10.08
C VAL A 187 14.11 34.37 -10.58
N ALA A 188 14.88 35.09 -11.42
CA ALA A 188 14.56 36.46 -11.82
C ALA A 188 13.19 36.62 -12.50
N ALA A 189 12.76 35.59 -13.22
CA ALA A 189 11.46 35.58 -13.91
C ALA A 189 10.32 34.98 -13.07
N LEU A 190 10.60 34.55 -11.83
CA LEU A 190 9.62 33.87 -10.99
C LEU A 190 8.56 34.85 -10.48
N ASN A 191 7.36 34.70 -11.01
CA ASN A 191 6.15 35.36 -10.57
C ASN A 191 4.98 34.37 -10.75
N GLU A 192 4.72 33.57 -9.72
CA GLU A 192 3.74 32.48 -9.75
C GLU A 192 2.80 32.62 -8.54
N ALA A 193 1.53 32.85 -8.80
CA ALA A 193 0.48 32.86 -7.78
C ALA A 193 -0.54 31.76 -8.08
N ALA A 194 -0.86 30.93 -7.08
CA ALA A 194 -1.78 29.81 -7.25
C ALA A 194 -2.50 29.46 -5.94
N GLU A 195 -3.68 28.86 -6.09
CA GLU A 195 -4.38 28.15 -5.04
C GLU A 195 -4.62 26.69 -5.46
N PRO A 196 -4.70 25.73 -4.53
CA PRO A 196 -4.96 24.36 -4.90
C PRO A 196 -6.43 24.18 -5.35
N ALA A 197 -6.63 23.42 -6.43
CA ALA A 197 -7.94 23.03 -6.94
C ALA A 197 -8.73 22.18 -5.91
N PHE A 198 -8.01 21.38 -5.12
CA PHE A 198 -8.59 20.52 -4.08
C PHE A 198 -8.29 21.05 -2.68
N VAL A 199 -9.32 21.17 -1.84
CA VAL A 199 -9.26 21.67 -0.46
C VAL A 199 -8.71 20.61 0.47
N ASN A 200 -9.36 19.44 0.58
CA ASN A 200 -8.89 18.36 1.44
C ASN A 200 -8.35 17.19 0.61
N ARG A 201 -7.08 16.88 0.84
CA ARG A 201 -6.30 15.89 0.09
C ARG A 201 -5.80 14.90 1.12
N VAL A 202 -6.57 13.84 1.28
CA VAL A 202 -6.45 12.95 2.44
C VAL A 202 -5.59 11.76 2.11
N GLY A 203 -4.62 11.50 2.98
CA GLY A 203 -3.65 10.44 2.82
C GLY A 203 -3.69 9.38 3.91
N GLY A 204 -3.73 8.10 3.53
CA GLY A 204 -3.82 6.98 4.49
C GLY A 204 -2.53 6.77 5.29
N HIS A 205 -2.56 6.97 6.59
CA HIS A 205 -1.44 6.66 7.48
C HIS A 205 -1.55 5.25 8.04
N ARG A 206 -0.52 4.43 7.79
CA ARG A 206 -0.47 3.05 8.26
C ARG A 206 -1.70 2.24 7.85
N PHE A 207 -2.32 2.58 6.71
CA PHE A 207 -3.57 1.98 6.26
C PHE A 207 -3.31 0.70 5.45
N THR A 208 -2.65 0.84 4.30
CA THR A 208 -2.34 -0.28 3.40
C THR A 208 -1.00 -0.95 3.73
N GLN A 209 0.02 -0.17 4.11
CA GLN A 209 1.36 -0.61 4.53
C GLN A 209 1.99 0.39 5.51
N SER A 210 2.99 -0.07 6.28
CA SER A 210 3.73 0.77 7.21
C SER A 210 4.69 1.71 6.49
N PRO A 211 4.95 2.90 7.04
CA PRO A 211 6.10 3.70 6.66
C PRO A 211 7.40 2.87 6.70
N PRO A 212 8.45 3.30 5.99
CA PRO A 212 9.76 2.66 6.09
C PRO A 212 10.20 2.55 7.55
N PRO A 213 10.74 1.40 7.99
CA PRO A 213 10.91 1.09 9.41
C PRO A 213 11.99 1.96 10.07
N ASP A 214 12.86 2.57 9.28
CA ASP A 214 13.90 3.50 9.70
C ASP A 214 13.46 4.97 9.68
N TRP A 215 12.23 5.27 9.22
CA TRP A 215 11.73 6.64 9.18
C TRP A 215 11.27 7.12 10.56
N THR A 216 11.73 8.30 10.93
CA THR A 216 11.17 9.03 12.07
C THR A 216 9.77 9.53 11.74
N ASP A 217 8.95 9.82 12.77
CA ASP A 217 7.64 10.42 12.56
C ASP A 217 7.76 11.77 11.83
N ASP A 218 8.83 12.54 12.08
CA ASP A 218 9.12 13.77 11.37
C ASP A 218 9.32 13.58 9.86
N GLN A 219 10.04 12.54 9.45
CA GLN A 219 10.21 12.20 8.03
C GLN A 219 8.88 11.80 7.39
N GLN A 220 8.00 11.12 8.13
CA GLN A 220 6.66 10.77 7.67
C GLN A 220 5.78 12.03 7.49
N GLY A 221 5.83 12.97 8.44
CA GLY A 221 5.11 14.24 8.34
C GLY A 221 5.58 15.10 7.16
N ARG A 222 6.91 15.22 6.98
CA ARG A 222 7.50 15.88 5.82
C ARG A 222 7.02 15.28 4.51
N TYR A 223 7.01 13.95 4.40
CA TYR A 223 6.59 13.26 3.18
C TYR A 223 5.15 13.61 2.77
N TYR A 224 4.22 13.67 3.72
CA TYR A 224 2.86 14.12 3.41
C TYR A 224 2.83 15.56 2.92
N ALA A 225 3.52 16.47 3.62
CA ALA A 225 3.53 17.88 3.27
C ALA A 225 4.13 18.14 1.87
N GLU A 226 5.27 17.53 1.53
CA GLU A 226 5.95 17.66 0.23
C GLU A 226 5.11 17.15 -0.95
N ASN A 227 4.23 16.18 -0.69
CA ASN A 227 3.27 15.63 -1.65
C ASN A 227 1.92 16.37 -1.63
N TYR A 228 1.86 17.53 -0.96
CA TYR A 228 0.67 18.36 -0.80
C TYR A 228 -0.50 17.64 -0.12
N ILE A 229 -0.26 16.56 0.61
CA ILE A 229 -1.26 15.95 1.50
C ILE A 229 -1.38 16.86 2.71
N ASN A 230 -2.59 17.35 2.97
CA ASN A 230 -2.86 18.24 4.11
C ASN A 230 -3.71 17.59 5.20
N VAL A 231 -4.28 16.41 4.95
CA VAL A 231 -5.01 15.64 5.96
C VAL A 231 -4.45 14.24 6.01
N VAL A 232 -4.05 13.80 7.19
CA VAL A 232 -3.56 12.45 7.45
C VAL A 232 -4.70 11.63 8.04
N TRP A 233 -5.01 10.48 7.46
CA TRP A 233 -6.06 9.58 7.95
C TRP A 233 -5.47 8.49 8.86
N GLY A 234 -5.93 8.38 10.11
CA GLY A 234 -5.40 7.46 11.13
C GLY A 234 -6.38 6.42 11.71
N GLU A 235 -5.80 5.48 12.50
CA GLU A 235 -6.41 4.48 13.41
C GLU A 235 -6.96 3.14 12.90
N LYS A 236 -6.93 2.84 11.59
CA LYS A 236 -7.35 1.49 11.15
C LYS A 236 -6.37 0.37 11.55
N HIS A 237 -5.06 0.60 11.46
CA HIS A 237 -4.04 -0.44 11.73
C HIS A 237 -2.84 0.05 12.57
N GLY A 238 -2.99 1.16 13.29
CA GLY A 238 -1.96 1.70 14.18
C GLY A 238 -2.27 3.11 14.67
N ALA A 239 -1.46 3.61 15.61
CA ALA A 239 -1.57 4.98 16.09
C ALA A 239 -1.44 5.99 14.94
N PRO A 240 -2.16 7.13 15.00
CA PRO A 240 -2.03 8.19 14.01
C PRO A 240 -0.65 8.85 14.09
N LEU A 241 -0.33 9.65 13.07
CA LEU A 241 0.87 10.50 13.12
C LEU A 241 0.78 11.46 14.32
N PRO A 242 1.84 11.58 15.15
CA PRO A 242 1.82 12.40 16.36
C PRO A 242 1.38 13.85 16.11
N ALA A 243 0.67 14.44 17.09
CA ALA A 243 0.11 15.78 16.98
C ALA A 243 1.19 16.86 16.79
N ASP A 244 2.31 16.77 17.50
CA ASP A 244 3.43 17.70 17.40
C ASP A 244 4.08 17.67 15.99
N VAL A 245 4.15 16.48 15.38
CA VAL A 245 4.61 16.34 13.98
C VAL A 245 3.60 16.94 13.02
N ARG A 246 2.30 16.72 13.24
CA ARG A 246 1.24 17.29 12.39
C ARG A 246 1.22 18.81 12.47
N GLU A 247 1.30 19.39 13.67
CA GLU A 247 1.42 20.83 13.88
C GLU A 247 2.65 21.40 13.17
N LYS A 248 3.81 20.75 13.33
CA LYS A 248 5.07 21.16 12.68
C LYS A 248 4.94 21.26 11.15
N TRP A 249 4.27 20.29 10.51
CA TRP A 249 4.13 20.21 9.05
C TRP A 249 2.80 20.78 8.50
N GLY A 250 2.02 21.45 9.36
CA GLY A 250 0.72 22.00 9.00
C GLY A 250 -0.24 20.95 8.42
N LEU A 251 -0.30 19.78 9.06
CA LEU A 251 -1.15 18.66 8.68
C LEU A 251 -2.35 18.55 9.62
N LYS A 252 -3.52 18.25 9.06
CA LYS A 252 -4.74 17.93 9.78
C LYS A 252 -4.89 16.41 9.97
N LEU A 253 -5.89 16.00 10.76
CA LEU A 253 -6.23 14.60 11.02
C LEU A 253 -7.65 14.28 10.54
N ALA A 254 -7.80 13.16 9.83
CA ALA A 254 -9.06 12.46 9.66
C ALA A 254 -9.05 11.23 10.58
N TYR A 255 -10.02 11.14 11.49
CA TYR A 255 -10.09 10.12 12.51
C TYR A 255 -11.24 9.14 12.28
N GLU A 256 -10.91 7.85 12.24
CA GLU A 256 -11.86 6.75 12.11
C GLU A 256 -12.23 6.19 13.50
N VAL A 257 -13.51 6.32 13.87
CA VAL A 257 -14.04 5.81 15.14
C VAL A 257 -14.51 4.36 14.94
N PRO A 258 -13.89 3.36 15.59
CA PRO A 258 -14.34 1.98 15.48
C PRO A 258 -15.69 1.80 16.20
N LEU A 259 -16.74 1.42 15.47
CA LEU A 259 -18.06 1.18 16.05
C LEU A 259 -18.27 -0.31 16.36
N PRO A 260 -19.07 -0.66 17.39
CA PRO A 260 -19.87 0.23 18.24
C PRO A 260 -19.09 0.95 19.33
N GLY A 261 -17.77 0.75 19.44
CA GLY A 261 -16.90 1.49 20.37
C GLY A 261 -17.08 1.15 21.86
N VAL A 262 -17.85 0.10 22.19
CA VAL A 262 -18.08 -0.35 23.57
C VAL A 262 -17.51 -1.75 23.83
N GLY A 263 -17.07 -1.99 25.06
CA GLY A 263 -16.53 -3.29 25.48
C GLY A 263 -17.59 -4.31 25.87
N ALA A 264 -17.19 -5.57 26.05
CA ALA A 264 -18.07 -6.68 26.45
C ALA A 264 -18.90 -6.38 27.71
N ALA A 265 -18.30 -5.68 28.69
CA ALA A 265 -18.98 -5.28 29.93
C ALA A 265 -20.22 -4.41 29.70
N TRP A 266 -20.24 -3.58 28.64
CA TRP A 266 -21.43 -2.79 28.30
C TRP A 266 -22.57 -3.69 27.83
N PHE A 267 -22.27 -4.68 26.99
CA PHE A 267 -23.26 -5.65 26.50
C PHE A 267 -23.72 -6.66 27.55
N ASP A 268 -22.90 -6.92 28.56
CA ASP A 268 -23.21 -7.87 29.65
C ASP A 268 -24.06 -7.21 30.76
N ASP A 269 -24.21 -5.88 30.76
CA ASP A 269 -25.10 -5.18 31.67
C ASP A 269 -26.58 -5.41 31.25
N PRO A 270 -27.40 -6.06 32.10
CA PRO A 270 -28.81 -6.34 31.79
C PRO A 270 -29.63 -5.08 31.45
N ALA A 271 -29.19 -3.91 31.93
CA ALA A 271 -29.88 -2.67 31.68
C ALA A 271 -29.70 -2.16 30.23
N ASN A 272 -28.75 -2.71 29.47
CA ASN A 272 -28.50 -2.42 28.06
C ASN A 272 -29.08 -3.48 27.11
N GLU A 273 -29.69 -4.54 27.64
CA GLU A 273 -30.25 -5.66 26.86
C GLU A 273 -31.22 -5.17 25.79
N SER A 274 -32.14 -4.27 26.16
CA SER A 274 -33.13 -3.68 25.22
C SER A 274 -32.50 -2.83 24.11
N SER A 275 -31.25 -2.40 24.25
CA SER A 275 -30.50 -1.63 23.25
C SER A 275 -29.51 -2.49 22.46
N THR A 276 -29.45 -3.80 22.73
CA THR A 276 -28.50 -4.71 22.11
C THR A 276 -29.17 -5.49 20.99
N CYS A 277 -28.59 -5.43 19.80
CA CYS A 277 -28.94 -6.28 18.67
C CYS A 277 -27.85 -7.33 18.45
N VAL A 278 -28.23 -8.53 18.04
CA VAL A 278 -27.32 -9.63 17.71
C VAL A 278 -27.46 -9.94 16.24
N ARG A 279 -26.36 -9.82 15.49
CA ARG A 279 -26.30 -10.13 14.06
C ARG A 279 -26.37 -11.65 13.82
N GLY A 280 -26.64 -12.04 12.58
CA GLY A 280 -26.68 -13.46 12.18
C GLY A 280 -25.35 -14.22 12.36
N ASP A 281 -24.23 -13.50 12.44
CA ASP A 281 -22.89 -14.03 12.75
C ASP A 281 -22.61 -14.11 14.27
N GLY A 282 -23.58 -13.74 15.11
CA GLY A 282 -23.47 -13.73 16.58
C GLY A 282 -22.84 -12.47 17.16
N THR A 283 -22.41 -11.51 16.34
CA THR A 283 -21.81 -10.26 16.83
C THR A 283 -22.89 -9.38 17.49
N ARG A 284 -22.59 -8.88 18.70
CA ARG A 284 -23.44 -7.93 19.43
C ARG A 284 -23.17 -6.51 18.95
N THR A 285 -24.23 -5.74 18.71
CA THR A 285 -24.22 -4.37 18.20
C THR A 285 -25.22 -3.51 18.97
N ILE A 286 -25.19 -2.19 18.79
CA ILE A 286 -26.04 -1.24 19.51
C ILE A 286 -27.15 -0.73 18.59
N ASP A 287 -28.39 -0.68 19.09
CA ASP A 287 -29.54 -0.03 18.46
C ASP A 287 -29.54 1.48 18.78
N PRO A 288 -29.17 2.37 17.83
CA PRO A 288 -29.05 3.81 18.09
C PRO A 288 -30.39 4.50 18.31
N PHE A 289 -31.52 3.86 17.98
CA PHE A 289 -32.86 4.47 18.12
C PHE A 289 -33.40 4.36 19.55
N THR A 290 -32.75 3.60 20.41
CA THR A 290 -33.08 3.54 21.83
C THR A 290 -32.33 4.64 22.62
N PRO A 291 -32.91 5.21 23.70
CA PRO A 291 -32.23 6.25 24.47
C PRO A 291 -30.85 5.83 25.00
N ARG A 292 -30.69 4.58 25.43
CA ARG A 292 -29.40 4.05 25.91
C ARG A 292 -28.41 3.78 24.79
N GLY A 293 -28.87 3.29 23.63
CA GLY A 293 -28.00 3.08 22.48
C GLY A 293 -27.52 4.39 21.89
N ALA A 294 -28.40 5.39 21.77
CA ALA A 294 -28.03 6.75 21.37
C ALA A 294 -26.98 7.35 22.30
N GLN A 295 -27.18 7.22 23.62
CA GLN A 295 -26.21 7.69 24.62
C GLN A 295 -24.88 6.96 24.50
N ALA A 296 -24.87 5.65 24.26
CA ALA A 296 -23.63 4.89 24.10
C ALA A 296 -22.80 5.37 22.90
N TYR A 297 -23.43 5.61 21.76
CA TYR A 297 -22.74 6.22 20.61
C TYR A 297 -22.26 7.64 20.93
N ALA A 298 -23.08 8.46 21.60
CA ALA A 298 -22.69 9.80 22.00
C ALA A 298 -21.46 9.80 22.93
N ASP A 299 -21.40 8.87 23.89
CA ASP A 299 -20.28 8.70 24.81
C ASP A 299 -19.01 8.29 24.05
N VAL A 300 -19.12 7.38 23.06
CA VAL A 300 -18.01 6.98 22.20
C VAL A 300 -17.45 8.16 21.40
N PHE A 301 -18.33 8.96 20.77
CA PHE A 301 -17.88 10.14 20.02
C PHE A 301 -17.32 11.23 20.91
N ALA A 302 -17.91 11.45 22.08
CA ALA A 302 -17.39 12.41 23.06
C ALA A 302 -16.01 11.97 23.57
N ALA A 303 -15.80 10.66 23.78
CA ALA A 303 -14.51 10.11 24.14
C ALA A 303 -13.47 10.25 23.01
N ALA A 304 -13.85 10.02 21.75
CA ALA A 304 -12.96 10.25 20.61
C ALA A 304 -12.54 11.72 20.52
N LEU A 305 -13.48 12.66 20.60
CA LEU A 305 -13.16 14.10 20.61
C LEU A 305 -12.29 14.50 21.81
N ALA A 306 -12.47 13.86 22.97
CA ALA A 306 -11.67 14.15 24.16
C ALA A 306 -10.26 13.52 24.15
N GLN A 307 -9.99 12.53 23.28
CA GLN A 307 -8.66 11.95 23.11
C GLN A 307 -7.73 12.82 22.25
N HIS A 308 -8.30 13.78 21.52
CA HIS A 308 -7.58 14.71 20.67
C HIS A 308 -7.56 16.10 21.30
N ASP A 309 -6.53 16.35 22.13
CA ASP A 309 -6.24 17.67 22.71
C ASP A 309 -5.98 18.74 21.63
N ASP A 310 -5.70 18.30 20.40
CA ASP A 310 -5.41 19.06 19.19
C ASP A 310 -6.63 19.22 18.27
N ILE A 311 -7.84 19.30 18.84
CA ILE A 311 -9.10 19.42 18.07
C ILE A 311 -9.12 20.55 17.02
N VAL A 312 -8.21 21.53 17.13
CA VAL A 312 -7.99 22.61 16.15
C VAL A 312 -7.51 22.07 14.79
N ILE A 313 -6.88 20.90 14.74
CA ILE A 313 -6.37 20.26 13.53
C ILE A 313 -7.06 18.93 13.22
N LEU A 314 -8.17 18.61 13.91
CA LEU A 314 -9.05 17.51 13.56
C LEU A 314 -10.01 17.97 12.44
N GLU A 315 -9.76 17.53 11.21
CA GLU A 315 -10.59 17.90 10.05
C GLU A 315 -11.89 17.11 10.00
N THR A 316 -11.81 15.81 10.31
CA THR A 316 -12.93 14.89 10.07
C THR A 316 -13.01 13.83 11.14
N LEU A 317 -14.23 13.54 11.59
CA LEU A 317 -14.58 12.38 12.40
C LEU A 317 -15.55 11.51 11.61
N PHE A 318 -15.26 10.21 11.44
CA PHE A 318 -16.19 9.29 10.80
C PHE A 318 -16.28 7.95 11.51
N GLY A 319 -17.41 7.26 11.36
CA GLY A 319 -17.66 5.98 12.01
C GLY A 319 -17.43 4.79 11.06
N ASP A 320 -16.74 3.75 11.52
CA ASP A 320 -16.67 2.46 10.83
C ASP A 320 -17.95 1.65 11.10
N TYR A 321 -18.87 1.60 10.13
CA TYR A 321 -20.14 0.87 10.26
C TYR A 321 -20.03 -0.63 9.95
N SER A 322 -18.83 -1.23 9.97
CA SER A 322 -18.64 -2.67 9.77
C SER A 322 -19.44 -3.52 10.77
N HIS A 323 -19.70 -2.99 11.97
CA HIS A 323 -20.33 -3.71 13.10
C HIS A 323 -21.58 -3.02 13.66
N ILE A 324 -22.53 -2.64 12.80
CA ILE A 324 -23.84 -2.08 13.20
C ILE A 324 -25.01 -3.07 12.97
N PRO A 325 -26.21 -2.86 13.57
CA PRO A 325 -27.39 -3.66 13.28
C PRO A 325 -27.72 -3.76 11.77
N THR A 326 -28.28 -4.90 11.39
CA THR A 326 -28.74 -5.19 10.02
C THR A 326 -30.21 -5.62 10.06
N PRO A 327 -30.93 -5.69 8.92
CA PRO A 327 -32.34 -6.11 8.90
C PRO A 327 -32.59 -7.49 9.55
N ASN A 328 -31.59 -8.37 9.54
CA ASN A 328 -31.69 -9.72 10.11
C ASN A 328 -31.19 -9.79 11.57
N SER A 329 -30.88 -8.67 12.20
CA SER A 329 -30.44 -8.65 13.59
C SER A 329 -31.59 -8.93 14.55
N ILE A 330 -31.32 -9.71 15.60
CA ILE A 330 -32.28 -10.12 16.64
C ILE A 330 -32.03 -9.31 17.92
N ARG A 331 -33.09 -8.87 18.59
CA ARG A 331 -32.98 -8.15 19.87
C ARG A 331 -32.54 -9.09 20.99
N ALA A 332 -31.51 -8.71 21.74
CA ALA A 332 -31.04 -9.50 22.86
C ALA A 332 -32.15 -9.70 23.92
N GLY A 333 -32.12 -10.84 24.60
CA GLY A 333 -33.11 -11.17 25.63
C GLY A 333 -34.50 -11.57 25.12
N THR A 334 -34.70 -11.62 23.80
CA THR A 334 -35.97 -12.00 23.18
C THR A 334 -35.89 -13.36 22.49
N ASP A 335 -37.05 -14.03 22.35
CA ASP A 335 -37.18 -15.28 21.59
C ASP A 335 -37.25 -15.00 20.08
N GLY A 336 -36.16 -14.47 19.51
CA GLY A 336 -36.03 -14.25 18.07
C GLY A 336 -36.74 -13.02 17.52
N GLU A 337 -37.08 -12.03 18.36
CA GLU A 337 -37.67 -10.77 17.90
C GLU A 337 -36.63 -9.99 17.09
N THR A 338 -36.98 -9.57 15.88
CA THR A 338 -36.08 -8.78 15.03
C THR A 338 -35.95 -7.37 15.58
N CYS A 339 -34.76 -6.76 15.44
CA CYS A 339 -34.61 -5.33 15.70
C CYS A 339 -35.43 -4.48 14.70
N ASP A 340 -35.72 -5.02 13.51
CA ASP A 340 -36.51 -4.40 12.42
C ASP A 340 -35.97 -3.03 11.98
N ILE A 341 -34.67 -2.98 11.64
CA ILE A 341 -33.96 -1.73 11.31
C ILE A 341 -33.19 -1.88 10.00
N GLN A 342 -33.30 -0.88 9.12
CA GLN A 342 -32.48 -0.79 7.92
C GLN A 342 -31.08 -0.26 8.24
N LYS A 343 -30.06 -0.84 7.62
CA LYS A 343 -28.66 -0.48 7.88
C LYS A 343 -28.35 0.99 7.55
N SER A 344 -28.92 1.52 6.47
CA SER A 344 -28.77 2.93 6.08
C SER A 344 -29.42 3.88 7.08
N ASP A 345 -30.58 3.51 7.65
CA ASP A 345 -31.23 4.30 8.70
C ASP A 345 -30.38 4.36 9.97
N VAL A 346 -29.82 3.21 10.38
CA VAL A 346 -28.87 3.14 11.52
C VAL A 346 -27.68 4.06 11.30
N ALA A 347 -27.05 4.00 10.12
CA ALA A 347 -25.88 4.83 9.83
C ALA A 347 -26.20 6.33 9.83
N VAL A 348 -27.32 6.72 9.22
CA VAL A 348 -27.80 8.11 9.24
C VAL A 348 -28.06 8.59 10.67
N GLU A 349 -28.66 7.75 11.52
CA GLU A 349 -28.92 8.07 12.93
C GLU A 349 -27.62 8.20 13.74
N ILE A 350 -26.66 7.29 13.55
CA ILE A 350 -25.33 7.39 14.18
C ILE A 350 -24.64 8.69 13.77
N MET A 351 -24.71 9.06 12.49
CA MET A 351 -24.14 10.33 12.01
C MET A 351 -24.84 11.55 12.55
N ARG A 352 -26.16 11.50 12.73
CA ARG A 352 -26.91 12.55 13.42
C ARG A 352 -26.43 12.71 14.86
N ILE A 353 -26.24 11.60 15.60
CA ILE A 353 -25.70 11.62 16.97
C ILE A 353 -24.28 12.20 16.98
N MET A 354 -23.41 11.77 16.06
CA MET A 354 -22.05 12.31 15.95
C MET A 354 -22.06 13.82 15.72
N LYS A 355 -22.88 14.29 14.78
CA LYS A 355 -23.05 15.72 14.49
C LYS A 355 -23.53 16.51 15.71
N ASP A 356 -24.49 15.97 16.47
CA ASP A 356 -24.97 16.59 17.70
C ASP A 356 -23.87 16.70 18.78
N VAL A 357 -23.00 15.70 18.87
CA VAL A 357 -21.86 15.69 19.82
C VAL A 357 -20.76 16.67 19.39
N ILE A 358 -20.46 16.73 18.08
CA ILE A 358 -19.51 17.68 17.50
C ILE A 358 -19.97 19.12 17.74
N GLY A 359 -21.27 19.42 17.57
CA GLY A 359 -21.83 20.75 17.78
C GLY A 359 -21.25 21.78 16.81
N ASP A 360 -20.85 22.95 17.33
CA ASP A 360 -20.35 24.08 16.53
C ASP A 360 -18.82 24.03 16.30
N ARG A 361 -18.17 22.90 16.60
CA ARG A 361 -16.72 22.75 16.39
C ARG A 361 -16.44 22.65 14.89
N ASP A 362 -15.26 23.13 14.48
CA ASP A 362 -14.76 23.05 13.11
C ASP A 362 -14.23 21.63 12.81
N VAL A 363 -15.14 20.65 12.85
CA VAL A 363 -14.87 19.24 12.59
C VAL A 363 -15.99 18.71 11.71
N THR A 364 -15.65 18.15 10.55
CA THR A 364 -16.65 17.60 9.64
C THR A 364 -17.08 16.19 10.10
N PRO A 365 -18.36 15.96 10.46
CA PRO A 365 -18.87 14.60 10.56
C PRO A 365 -18.93 14.00 9.15
N MET A 366 -18.25 12.89 8.92
CA MET A 366 -18.16 12.26 7.59
C MET A 366 -18.74 10.85 7.62
N ALA A 367 -19.50 10.50 6.58
CA ALA A 367 -20.11 9.18 6.43
C ALA A 367 -19.41 8.42 5.30
N TRP A 368 -18.74 7.30 5.63
CA TRP A 368 -18.17 6.42 4.61
C TRP A 368 -19.22 5.42 4.11
N MET A 369 -19.59 5.57 2.84
CA MET A 369 -20.69 4.84 2.22
C MET A 369 -20.39 3.35 1.94
N TRP A 370 -19.11 2.96 1.88
CA TRP A 370 -18.68 1.57 1.60
C TRP A 370 -19.33 0.54 2.52
N HIS A 371 -19.54 0.88 3.80
CA HIS A 371 -20.11 -0.04 4.78
C HIS A 371 -21.63 -0.23 4.65
N LEU A 372 -22.33 0.43 3.72
CA LEU A 372 -23.80 0.38 3.63
C LEU A 372 -24.36 -0.69 2.67
N TYR A 373 -23.54 -1.65 2.27
CA TYR A 373 -23.89 -2.80 1.41
C TYR A 373 -25.15 -3.58 1.84
N PRO A 374 -26.02 -4.06 0.91
CA PRO A 374 -25.90 -4.08 -0.56
C PRO A 374 -26.60 -2.97 -1.35
N ALA A 375 -26.07 -2.75 -2.56
CA ALA A 375 -26.43 -1.75 -3.58
C ALA A 375 -27.94 -1.55 -3.80
N GLY A 376 -28.42 -0.37 -3.41
CA GLY A 376 -29.78 0.09 -3.65
C GLY A 376 -30.14 1.24 -2.73
N GLY A 377 -30.22 2.46 -3.26
CA GLY A 377 -30.58 3.65 -2.47
C GLY A 377 -29.41 4.45 -1.92
N ASP A 378 -28.18 4.22 -2.40
CA ASP A 378 -26.98 4.97 -2.02
C ASP A 378 -27.20 6.47 -2.23
N ALA A 379 -27.65 6.88 -3.43
CA ALA A 379 -27.99 8.27 -3.72
C ALA A 379 -29.06 8.86 -2.78
N ALA A 380 -30.07 8.05 -2.38
CA ALA A 380 -31.10 8.51 -1.44
C ALA A 380 -30.53 8.68 -0.02
N THR A 381 -29.61 7.81 0.38
CA THR A 381 -28.93 7.89 1.68
C THR A 381 -27.95 9.06 1.71
N MET A 382 -27.14 9.23 0.66
CA MET A 382 -26.26 10.38 0.46
C MET A 382 -27.04 11.69 0.49
N ALA A 383 -28.22 11.75 -0.16
CA ALA A 383 -29.07 12.93 -0.11
C ALA A 383 -29.51 13.25 1.33
N ARG A 384 -29.91 12.24 2.11
CA ARG A 384 -30.26 12.42 3.53
C ARG A 384 -29.07 12.90 4.36
N LEU A 385 -27.87 12.37 4.13
CA LEU A 385 -26.65 12.79 4.82
C LEU A 385 -26.28 14.24 4.49
N ARG A 386 -26.29 14.60 3.20
CA ARG A 386 -26.10 15.98 2.74
C ARG A 386 -27.11 16.92 3.39
N ASP A 387 -28.39 16.57 3.38
CA ASP A 387 -29.47 17.40 3.94
C ASP A 387 -29.36 17.54 5.48
N LEU A 388 -28.66 16.61 6.16
CA LEU A 388 -28.31 16.70 7.57
C LEU A 388 -27.07 17.57 7.84
N GLY A 389 -26.32 17.97 6.81
CA GLY A 389 -25.04 18.64 6.94
C GLY A 389 -23.92 17.70 7.38
N VAL A 390 -23.94 16.47 6.86
CA VAL A 390 -22.90 15.44 7.09
C VAL A 390 -22.13 15.26 5.79
N GLY A 391 -20.79 15.29 5.88
CA GLY A 391 -19.89 15.00 4.78
C GLY A 391 -20.04 13.56 4.28
N ILE A 392 -19.73 13.35 3.01
CA ILE A 392 -19.95 12.05 2.35
C ILE A 392 -18.63 11.58 1.73
N LEU A 393 -18.15 10.42 2.17
CA LEU A 393 -17.04 9.71 1.54
C LEU A 393 -17.62 8.56 0.71
N TYR A 394 -17.47 8.63 -0.60
CA TYR A 394 -17.99 7.63 -1.54
C TYR A 394 -16.86 7.04 -2.38
N ASN A 395 -16.93 5.75 -2.66
CA ASN A 395 -15.92 5.10 -3.50
C ASN A 395 -16.17 5.42 -4.97
N GLU A 396 -15.09 5.47 -5.76
CA GLU A 396 -15.17 5.72 -7.20
C GLU A 396 -16.21 4.81 -7.88
N ASP A 397 -16.10 3.48 -7.76
CA ASP A 397 -17.02 2.50 -8.37
C ASP A 397 -18.22 2.13 -7.45
N GLY A 398 -18.56 2.99 -6.49
CA GLY A 398 -19.63 2.78 -5.51
C GLY A 398 -19.41 1.55 -4.62
N ASN A 399 -20.03 0.43 -5.00
CA ASN A 399 -19.90 -0.85 -4.28
C ASN A 399 -18.76 -1.75 -4.81
N GLY A 400 -18.05 -1.32 -5.86
CA GLY A 400 -16.82 -1.96 -6.33
C GLY A 400 -15.61 -1.51 -5.51
N ASP A 401 -14.67 -2.43 -5.27
CA ASP A 401 -13.33 -2.04 -4.78
C ASP A 401 -12.67 -1.08 -5.77
N ASN A 402 -11.69 -0.30 -5.32
CA ASN A 402 -10.99 0.62 -6.20
C ASN A 402 -10.05 -0.14 -7.17
N TRP A 403 -10.14 0.16 -8.48
CA TRP A 403 -9.49 -0.61 -9.54
C TRP A 403 -8.47 0.20 -10.33
N VAL A 404 -7.27 -0.38 -10.48
CA VAL A 404 -6.16 0.15 -11.30
C VAL A 404 -6.38 -0.09 -12.80
N THR A 405 -7.22 -1.06 -13.18
CA THR A 405 -7.36 -1.49 -14.59
C THR A 405 -8.20 -0.57 -15.46
N ARG A 406 -8.74 0.52 -14.91
CA ARG A 406 -9.65 1.39 -15.63
C ARG A 406 -9.11 2.81 -15.62
N ARG A 407 -9.13 3.44 -16.79
CA ARG A 407 -8.77 4.86 -16.95
C ARG A 407 -9.62 5.74 -16.02
N THR A 408 -10.91 5.44 -15.96
CA THR A 408 -11.87 5.92 -14.96
C THR A 408 -12.87 4.81 -14.67
N ASN A 409 -13.33 4.72 -13.42
CA ASN A 409 -14.30 3.71 -12.95
C ASN A 409 -15.35 4.32 -12.02
N PHE A 410 -15.57 5.63 -12.12
CA PHE A 410 -16.59 6.28 -11.34
C PHE A 410 -17.98 5.74 -11.70
N SER A 411 -18.78 5.42 -10.68
CA SER A 411 -20.20 5.13 -10.85
C SER A 411 -20.98 6.42 -11.15
N ASP A 412 -22.12 6.30 -11.81
CA ASP A 412 -22.99 7.44 -12.14
C ASP A 412 -23.37 8.25 -10.87
N VAL A 413 -23.52 7.59 -9.72
CA VAL A 413 -23.79 8.27 -8.43
C VAL A 413 -22.61 9.14 -8.00
N ALA A 414 -21.39 8.76 -8.33
CA ALA A 414 -20.19 9.50 -7.96
C ALA A 414 -19.96 10.75 -8.82
N ILE A 415 -20.28 10.70 -10.12
CA ILE A 415 -19.90 11.75 -11.08
C ILE A 415 -21.03 12.35 -11.93
N ASP A 416 -22.13 11.64 -12.18
CA ASP A 416 -23.21 12.13 -13.07
C ASP A 416 -24.27 12.98 -12.32
N THR A 417 -23.96 13.38 -11.09
CA THR A 417 -24.87 14.11 -10.20
C THR A 417 -24.45 15.56 -10.04
N VAL A 418 -24.55 16.35 -11.11
CA VAL A 418 -24.21 17.78 -11.14
C VAL A 418 -25.45 18.68 -11.20
N ASP A 419 -25.32 19.91 -10.70
CA ASP A 419 -26.33 20.96 -10.82
C ASP A 419 -26.25 21.69 -12.17
N GLU A 420 -27.05 22.76 -12.33
CA GLU A 420 -27.08 23.55 -13.57
C GLU A 420 -25.77 24.27 -13.89
N THR A 421 -24.86 24.39 -12.92
CA THR A 421 -23.53 24.97 -13.08
C THR A 421 -22.45 23.94 -13.42
N GLY A 422 -22.81 22.65 -13.40
CA GLY A 422 -21.87 21.56 -13.63
C GLY A 422 -21.13 21.11 -12.35
N VAL A 423 -21.51 21.62 -11.17
CA VAL A 423 -20.90 21.24 -9.89
C VAL A 423 -21.69 20.13 -9.22
N THR A 424 -21.00 19.22 -8.53
CA THR A 424 -21.61 18.11 -7.80
C THR A 424 -22.73 18.56 -6.84
N THR A 425 -23.85 17.85 -6.87
CA THR A 425 -25.01 18.07 -6.01
C THR A 425 -24.84 17.51 -4.59
N TRP A 426 -23.72 16.84 -4.31
CA TRP A 426 -23.43 16.26 -3.00
C TRP A 426 -22.89 17.28 -1.99
N GLY A 427 -22.56 18.50 -2.44
CA GLY A 427 -22.15 19.60 -1.58
C GLY A 427 -20.63 19.66 -1.35
N PRO A 428 -20.17 20.68 -0.59
CA PRO A 428 -18.75 21.00 -0.45
C PRO A 428 -17.96 19.98 0.37
N ASP A 429 -18.62 19.20 1.24
CA ASP A 429 -17.99 18.17 2.09
C ASP A 429 -18.05 16.76 1.46
N TYR A 430 -18.40 16.68 0.18
CA TYR A 430 -18.30 15.45 -0.58
C TYR A 430 -16.84 15.16 -0.93
N ALA A 431 -16.43 13.92 -0.69
CA ALA A 431 -15.12 13.40 -1.03
C ALA A 431 -15.25 12.07 -1.75
N SER A 432 -14.42 11.88 -2.78
CA SER A 432 -14.28 10.56 -3.41
C SER A 432 -13.06 9.82 -2.89
N LEU A 433 -13.19 8.52 -2.63
CA LEU A 433 -12.05 7.63 -2.41
C LEU A 433 -11.48 7.22 -3.78
N VAL A 434 -10.28 7.71 -4.10
CA VAL A 434 -9.65 7.59 -5.42
C VAL A 434 -8.50 6.61 -5.37
N SER A 435 -8.47 5.65 -6.31
CA SER A 435 -7.27 4.86 -6.59
C SER A 435 -6.46 5.50 -7.70
N ALA A 436 -5.38 6.18 -7.31
CA ALA A 436 -4.43 6.75 -8.25
C ALA A 436 -3.25 5.80 -8.44
N GLY A 437 -3.56 4.61 -8.99
CA GLY A 437 -2.59 3.55 -9.27
C GLY A 437 -2.21 2.66 -8.09
N GLY A 438 -2.94 2.76 -6.96
CA GLY A 438 -2.91 1.83 -5.82
C GLY A 438 -4.20 1.00 -5.71
N SER A 439 -4.18 -0.25 -5.26
CA SER A 439 -5.41 -1.03 -5.04
C SER A 439 -5.91 -0.99 -3.59
N CYS A 440 -7.14 -1.47 -3.37
CA CYS A 440 -7.72 -1.66 -2.04
C CYS A 440 -6.82 -2.51 -1.12
N GLU A 441 -6.81 -2.28 0.21
CA GLU A 441 -5.98 -3.10 1.12
C GLU A 441 -6.35 -4.58 1.10
N SER A 442 -7.60 -4.89 0.73
CA SER A 442 -8.12 -6.26 0.59
C SER A 442 -7.64 -6.95 -0.70
N VAL A 443 -6.98 -6.22 -1.61
CA VAL A 443 -6.34 -6.75 -2.82
C VAL A 443 -4.84 -6.97 -2.51
N LYS A 444 -4.37 -8.23 -2.55
CA LYS A 444 -3.02 -8.61 -2.07
C LYS A 444 -2.21 -9.47 -3.05
N PRO A 445 -1.07 -8.96 -3.58
CA PRO A 445 -0.42 -7.69 -3.29
C PRO A 445 -1.23 -6.46 -3.71
N VAL A 446 -0.92 -5.37 -3.04
CA VAL A 446 -1.43 -4.04 -3.36
C VAL A 446 -0.63 -3.49 -4.54
N ILE A 447 -1.23 -3.32 -5.71
CA ILE A 447 -0.50 -2.90 -6.91
C ILE A 447 -0.28 -1.40 -6.93
N GLY A 448 0.98 -0.95 -6.97
CA GLY A 448 1.40 0.46 -7.08
C GLY A 448 2.14 0.82 -8.38
N LEU A 449 1.73 0.26 -9.54
CA LEU A 449 2.45 0.42 -10.82
C LEU A 449 2.32 1.85 -11.41
N PRO A 450 3.29 2.32 -12.21
CA PRO A 450 3.30 3.67 -12.77
C PRO A 450 2.30 3.80 -13.92
N VAL A 451 1.05 4.14 -13.58
CA VAL A 451 -0.05 4.45 -14.50
C VAL A 451 -0.46 5.93 -14.37
N PRO A 452 0.46 6.88 -14.59
CA PRO A 452 0.26 8.29 -14.27
C PRO A 452 -0.95 8.90 -15.00
N HIS A 453 -1.26 8.41 -16.20
CA HIS A 453 -2.45 8.86 -16.92
C HIS A 453 -3.76 8.44 -16.24
N ALA A 454 -3.85 7.24 -15.66
CA ALA A 454 -5.06 6.82 -14.95
C ALA A 454 -5.28 7.67 -13.69
N ALA A 455 -4.19 7.98 -12.96
CA ALA A 455 -4.23 8.95 -11.87
C ALA A 455 -4.73 10.32 -12.36
N ALA A 456 -4.21 10.78 -13.51
CA ALA A 456 -4.60 12.08 -14.06
C ALA A 456 -6.08 12.14 -14.45
N SER A 457 -6.55 11.13 -15.19
CA SER A 457 -7.93 11.04 -15.65
C SER A 457 -8.93 11.03 -14.49
N LYS A 458 -8.61 10.35 -13.38
CA LYS A 458 -9.49 10.28 -12.22
C LYS A 458 -9.60 11.63 -11.50
N LEU A 459 -8.49 12.31 -11.25
CA LEU A 459 -8.51 13.63 -10.62
C LEU A 459 -9.15 14.68 -11.53
N HIS A 460 -8.90 14.61 -12.84
CA HIS A 460 -9.53 15.52 -13.80
C HIS A 460 -11.05 15.36 -13.78
N ALA A 461 -11.56 14.13 -13.79
CA ALA A 461 -12.99 13.86 -13.71
C ALA A 461 -13.65 14.44 -12.46
N LEU A 462 -12.95 14.45 -11.31
CA LEU A 462 -13.44 15.08 -10.08
C LEU A 462 -13.40 16.61 -10.15
N ALA A 463 -12.31 17.17 -10.68
CA ALA A 463 -12.16 18.62 -10.84
C ALA A 463 -13.23 19.21 -11.77
N GLU A 464 -13.52 18.54 -12.89
CA GLU A 464 -14.54 18.94 -13.87
C GLU A 464 -15.94 19.11 -13.25
N ILE A 465 -16.28 18.29 -12.25
CA ILE A 465 -17.57 18.36 -11.56
C ILE A 465 -17.49 19.14 -10.24
N GLY A 466 -16.44 19.92 -10.03
CA GLY A 466 -16.27 20.77 -8.84
C GLY A 466 -16.10 20.02 -7.52
N VAL A 467 -15.67 18.75 -7.54
CA VAL A 467 -15.31 18.02 -6.31
C VAL A 467 -13.98 18.52 -5.81
N ARG A 468 -13.96 19.03 -4.58
CA ARG A 468 -12.77 19.65 -3.97
C ARG A 468 -12.08 18.77 -2.94
N ASN A 469 -12.58 17.58 -2.65
CA ASN A 469 -11.98 16.68 -1.66
C ASN A 469 -11.79 15.28 -2.22
N PHE A 470 -10.66 14.66 -1.91
CA PHE A 470 -10.44 13.26 -2.22
C PHE A 470 -9.64 12.56 -1.12
N TYR A 471 -9.89 11.28 -0.98
CA TYR A 471 -9.11 10.36 -0.16
C TYR A 471 -8.28 9.50 -1.11
N LEU A 472 -6.96 9.50 -0.94
CA LEU A 472 -6.09 8.67 -1.75
C LEU A 472 -5.97 7.28 -1.16
N TRP A 473 -6.31 6.30 -1.99
CA TRP A 473 -5.85 4.94 -1.81
C TRP A 473 -4.59 4.74 -2.66
N TRP A 474 -3.45 5.17 -2.12
CA TRP A 474 -2.19 5.23 -2.89
C TRP A 474 -1.38 3.92 -2.92
N GLY A 475 -1.99 2.79 -2.54
CA GLY A 475 -1.36 1.48 -2.68
C GLY A 475 -0.41 1.11 -1.54
N GLY A 476 0.56 0.23 -1.80
CA GLY A 476 1.47 -0.37 -0.82
C GLY A 476 2.67 0.50 -0.41
N VAL A 477 3.86 -0.08 -0.23
CA VAL A 477 5.14 0.63 0.06
C VAL A 477 5.50 1.56 -1.09
N GLU A 478 4.96 1.33 -2.30
CA GLU A 478 5.09 2.25 -3.43
C GLU A 478 4.72 3.69 -3.06
N GLY A 479 3.70 3.86 -2.19
CA GLY A 479 3.24 5.16 -1.68
C GLY A 479 4.13 5.79 -0.61
N TRP A 480 5.26 5.18 -0.26
CA TRP A 480 6.32 5.75 0.59
C TRP A 480 7.65 5.91 -0.17
N THR A 481 7.66 5.51 -1.45
CA THR A 481 8.78 5.64 -2.38
C THR A 481 8.41 6.58 -3.53
N TYR A 482 9.32 6.80 -4.48
CA TYR A 482 8.96 7.53 -5.69
C TYR A 482 7.82 6.84 -6.45
N SER A 483 6.82 7.63 -6.83
CA SER A 483 5.66 7.19 -7.62
C SER A 483 5.31 8.25 -8.65
N ALA A 484 5.34 7.86 -9.94
CA ALA A 484 4.91 8.73 -11.04
C ALA A 484 3.44 9.18 -10.88
N ASN A 485 2.61 8.34 -10.25
CA ASN A 485 1.21 8.66 -9.98
C ASN A 485 1.12 9.80 -8.97
N LEU A 486 1.92 9.77 -7.90
CA LEU A 486 1.99 10.87 -6.92
C LEU A 486 2.54 12.15 -7.55
N SER A 487 3.56 12.07 -8.41
CA SER A 487 4.06 13.26 -9.13
C SER A 487 2.98 13.92 -9.99
N VAL A 488 2.16 13.12 -10.69
CA VAL A 488 0.99 13.63 -11.43
C VAL A 488 -0.01 14.29 -10.49
N ILE A 489 -0.35 13.64 -9.38
CA ILE A 489 -1.29 14.19 -8.39
C ILE A 489 -0.77 15.54 -7.86
N ARG A 490 0.52 15.66 -7.57
CA ARG A 490 1.15 16.91 -7.11
C ARG A 490 0.91 18.05 -8.10
N GLU A 491 1.05 17.82 -9.40
CA GLU A 491 0.77 18.86 -10.41
C GLU A 491 -0.74 19.14 -10.53
N MET A 492 -1.58 18.11 -10.52
CA MET A 492 -3.03 18.26 -10.64
C MET A 492 -3.70 18.93 -9.45
N ILE A 493 -3.07 18.90 -8.29
CA ILE A 493 -3.53 19.65 -7.12
C ILE A 493 -3.57 21.15 -7.42
N TRP A 494 -2.69 21.65 -8.28
CA TRP A 494 -2.57 23.07 -8.59
C TRP A 494 -3.14 23.44 -9.96
N ASP A 495 -2.96 22.57 -10.96
CA ASP A 495 -3.37 22.84 -12.33
C ASP A 495 -3.98 21.58 -12.99
N PRO A 496 -5.22 21.20 -12.63
CA PRO A 496 -5.90 20.07 -13.26
C PRO A 496 -6.22 20.33 -14.75
N GLY A 497 -6.18 21.59 -15.20
CA GLY A 497 -6.41 21.98 -16.59
C GLY A 497 -5.21 21.72 -17.50
N LEU A 498 -4.03 21.43 -16.94
CA LEU A 498 -2.85 21.01 -17.70
C LEU A 498 -3.07 19.67 -18.39
N PHE A 499 -3.91 18.81 -17.81
CA PHE A 499 -4.20 17.49 -18.35
C PHE A 499 -5.17 17.58 -19.54
N ASP A 500 -4.78 17.07 -20.71
CA ASP A 500 -5.69 16.92 -21.86
C ASP A 500 -6.35 15.53 -21.85
N PRO A 501 -7.61 15.39 -21.39
CA PRO A 501 -8.30 14.09 -21.39
C PRO A 501 -8.67 13.60 -22.79
N THR A 502 -8.55 14.44 -23.82
CA THR A 502 -8.93 14.12 -25.21
C THR A 502 -7.77 13.55 -26.03
N ASP A 503 -6.55 13.59 -25.50
CA ASP A 503 -5.38 13.03 -26.17
C ASP A 503 -5.47 11.50 -26.29
N THR A 504 -5.52 11.03 -27.53
CA THR A 504 -5.59 9.60 -27.86
C THR A 504 -4.23 8.91 -27.90
N THR A 505 -3.14 9.68 -27.87
CA THR A 505 -1.75 9.21 -27.94
C THR A 505 -0.89 9.85 -26.83
N PRO A 506 -1.33 9.79 -25.56
CA PRO A 506 -0.81 10.65 -24.49
C PRO A 506 0.66 10.37 -24.09
N PHE A 507 1.23 9.26 -24.55
CA PHE A 507 2.62 8.88 -24.33
C PHE A 507 3.50 8.99 -25.59
N ASP A 508 2.98 9.55 -26.71
CA ASP A 508 3.79 9.77 -27.90
C ASP A 508 4.85 10.83 -27.61
N ALA A 509 6.12 10.42 -27.54
CA ALA A 509 7.22 11.33 -27.27
C ALA A 509 7.38 12.46 -28.30
N ALA A 510 6.80 12.33 -29.51
CA ALA A 510 6.80 13.42 -30.50
C ALA A 510 5.74 14.49 -30.19
N HIS A 511 4.65 14.12 -29.54
CA HIS A 511 3.53 14.99 -29.16
C HIS A 511 2.96 14.55 -27.81
N PRO A 512 3.75 14.64 -26.73
CA PRO A 512 3.34 14.04 -25.48
C PRO A 512 2.28 14.90 -24.79
N GLU A 513 1.38 14.25 -24.05
CA GLU A 513 0.37 14.94 -23.26
C GLU A 513 1.07 15.93 -22.29
N PRO A 514 0.63 17.20 -22.20
CA PRO A 514 1.35 18.25 -21.49
C PRO A 514 1.70 17.94 -20.04
N LEU A 515 0.77 17.37 -19.26
CA LEU A 515 1.00 17.03 -17.86
C LEU A 515 2.00 15.88 -17.72
N LEU A 516 1.82 14.80 -18.48
CA LEU A 516 2.73 13.64 -18.45
C LEU A 516 4.14 14.03 -18.89
N ASN A 517 4.27 14.87 -19.93
CA ASN A 517 5.56 15.37 -20.38
C ASN A 517 6.25 16.23 -19.32
N ARG A 518 5.48 17.09 -18.64
CA ARG A 518 6.00 17.91 -17.54
C ARG A 518 6.57 17.02 -16.44
N VAL A 519 5.80 16.05 -15.97
CA VAL A 519 6.23 15.13 -14.91
C VAL A 519 7.46 14.32 -15.34
N ALA A 520 7.46 13.76 -16.56
CA ALA A 520 8.61 13.01 -17.07
C ALA A 520 9.88 13.88 -17.15
N THR A 521 9.74 15.14 -17.56
CA THR A 521 10.86 16.09 -17.68
C THR A 521 11.37 16.52 -16.31
N THR A 522 10.48 16.88 -15.38
CA THR A 522 10.85 17.29 -14.02
C THR A 522 11.52 16.16 -13.26
N ASP A 523 10.99 14.94 -13.33
CA ASP A 523 11.48 13.83 -12.52
C ASP A 523 12.74 13.15 -13.08
N PHE A 524 12.94 13.17 -14.40
CA PHE A 524 14.01 12.41 -15.06
C PHE A 524 14.91 13.23 -15.99
N GLY A 525 14.55 14.49 -16.25
CA GLY A 525 15.22 15.38 -17.19
C GLY A 525 14.70 15.22 -18.62
N ALA A 526 14.78 16.31 -19.40
CA ALA A 526 14.29 16.38 -20.77
C ALA A 526 14.90 15.31 -21.70
N ASP A 527 16.18 14.96 -21.49
CA ASP A 527 16.87 13.96 -22.30
C ASP A 527 16.31 12.55 -22.13
N ARG A 528 15.75 12.23 -20.95
CA ARG A 528 15.21 10.89 -20.62
C ARG A 528 13.69 10.83 -20.75
N ALA A 529 13.00 11.96 -20.75
CA ALA A 529 11.54 12.03 -20.79
C ALA A 529 10.90 11.21 -21.94
N PRO A 530 11.41 11.24 -23.19
CA PRO A 530 10.87 10.43 -24.29
C PRO A 530 10.81 8.92 -23.99
N ASP A 531 11.88 8.37 -23.42
CA ASP A 531 11.97 6.95 -23.11
C ASP A 531 11.18 6.58 -21.85
N VAL A 532 11.07 7.50 -20.89
CA VAL A 532 10.19 7.36 -19.71
C VAL A 532 8.72 7.31 -20.13
N LEU A 533 8.28 8.18 -21.03
CA LEU A 533 6.92 8.15 -21.59
C LEU A 533 6.65 6.83 -22.31
N ARG A 534 7.62 6.33 -23.08
CA ARG A 534 7.53 5.02 -23.73
C ARG A 534 7.46 3.87 -22.72
N TYR A 535 8.21 3.96 -21.62
CA TYR A 535 8.14 3.01 -20.51
C TYR A 535 6.75 3.00 -19.87
N TRP A 536 6.22 4.17 -19.51
CA TRP A 536 4.86 4.30 -18.97
C TRP A 536 3.80 3.78 -19.94
N SER A 537 3.93 4.03 -21.24
CA SER A 537 3.02 3.49 -22.27
C SER A 537 2.95 1.96 -22.28
N LEU A 538 4.06 1.26 -22.00
CA LEU A 538 4.07 -0.20 -21.92
C LEU A 538 3.37 -0.71 -20.66
N VAL A 539 3.62 -0.05 -19.53
CA VAL A 539 2.95 -0.38 -18.25
C VAL A 539 1.45 -0.09 -18.35
N ASP A 540 1.07 1.05 -18.90
CA ASP A 540 -0.34 1.45 -19.11
C ASP A 540 -1.07 0.44 -20.01
N ARG A 541 -0.50 0.08 -21.17
CA ARG A 541 -1.08 -0.95 -22.06
C ARG A 541 -1.16 -2.34 -21.42
N ALA A 542 -0.24 -2.66 -20.50
CA ALA A 542 -0.24 -3.93 -19.81
C ALA A 542 -1.39 -4.05 -18.79
N LEU A 543 -1.86 -2.93 -18.23
CA LEU A 543 -2.71 -2.94 -17.02
C LEU A 543 -4.06 -2.25 -17.21
N VAL A 544 -4.16 -1.30 -18.14
CA VAL A 544 -5.36 -0.49 -18.33
C VAL A 544 -6.20 -1.07 -19.48
N ASP A 545 -7.48 -1.29 -19.20
CA ASP A 545 -8.48 -1.73 -20.17
C ASP A 545 -8.85 -0.57 -21.12
N PRO A 546 -8.59 -0.71 -22.43
CA PRO A 546 -8.85 0.34 -23.42
C PRO A 546 -10.32 0.43 -23.84
N SER A 547 -11.16 -0.57 -23.48
CA SER A 547 -12.54 -0.70 -23.96
C SER A 547 -13.48 0.39 -23.44
N TYR A 548 -13.07 1.20 -22.47
CA TYR A 548 -13.93 2.20 -21.83
C TYR A 548 -13.72 3.64 -22.32
N ALA A 549 -12.69 3.94 -23.14
CA ALA A 549 -12.55 5.29 -23.72
C ALA A 549 -11.69 5.41 -24.99
N THR A 550 -10.67 4.57 -25.20
CA THR A 550 -9.62 4.88 -26.20
C THR A 550 -9.78 4.17 -27.54
N GLY A 551 -10.62 3.14 -27.63
CA GLY A 551 -10.81 2.37 -28.86
C GLY A 551 -9.57 1.58 -29.30
N ASP A 552 -8.54 1.45 -28.45
CA ASP A 552 -7.33 0.67 -28.74
C ASP A 552 -7.62 -0.84 -28.61
N PRO A 553 -7.52 -1.64 -29.69
CA PRO A 553 -7.75 -3.08 -29.62
C PRO A 553 -6.62 -3.87 -28.94
N ALA A 554 -5.52 -3.22 -28.53
CA ALA A 554 -4.28 -3.84 -28.06
C ALA A 554 -4.04 -3.78 -26.53
N GLY A 555 -4.91 -3.19 -25.72
CA GLY A 555 -4.85 -3.22 -24.25
C GLY A 555 -5.56 -4.42 -23.61
N LEU A 556 -5.66 -4.46 -22.29
CA LEU A 556 -6.27 -5.58 -21.55
C LEU A 556 -7.75 -5.77 -21.88
N ARG A 557 -8.18 -7.01 -22.16
CA ARG A 557 -9.57 -7.29 -22.54
C ARG A 557 -10.38 -7.80 -21.35
N VAL A 558 -11.13 -6.91 -20.67
CA VAL A 558 -11.87 -7.26 -19.43
C VAL A 558 -13.38 -7.34 -19.67
N TYR A 559 -13.90 -8.55 -19.89
CA TYR A 559 -15.27 -8.80 -20.31
C TYR A 559 -16.27 -9.06 -19.18
N SER A 560 -15.83 -9.40 -17.96
CA SER A 560 -16.74 -9.73 -16.85
C SER A 560 -16.24 -9.24 -15.48
N TRP A 561 -17.17 -9.11 -14.52
CA TRP A 561 -16.85 -8.76 -13.14
C TRP A 561 -15.86 -9.74 -12.48
N TYR A 562 -15.90 -11.02 -12.87
CA TYR A 562 -14.92 -12.01 -12.44
C TYR A 562 -13.52 -11.72 -12.99
N GLN A 563 -13.40 -11.35 -14.27
CA GLN A 563 -12.12 -10.89 -14.82
C GLN A 563 -11.64 -9.63 -14.09
N ARG A 564 -12.52 -8.70 -13.68
CA ARG A 564 -12.14 -7.52 -12.86
C ARG A 564 -11.58 -7.89 -11.48
N LEU A 565 -12.24 -8.79 -10.74
CA LEU A 565 -11.80 -9.26 -9.41
C LEU A 565 -10.56 -10.15 -9.45
N ALA A 566 -10.45 -11.00 -10.48
CA ALA A 566 -9.45 -12.04 -10.56
C ALA A 566 -8.20 -11.62 -11.35
N ILE A 567 -8.24 -10.46 -12.03
CA ILE A 567 -7.09 -9.94 -12.77
C ILE A 567 -5.92 -9.69 -11.81
N TYR A 568 -6.19 -9.38 -10.55
CA TYR A 568 -5.14 -9.34 -9.57
C TYR A 568 -5.34 -10.45 -8.53
N LEU A 569 -5.95 -10.25 -7.37
CA LEU A 569 -5.31 -10.89 -6.22
C LEU A 569 -6.22 -11.09 -5.01
N ASN A 570 -7.51 -11.32 -5.24
CA ASN A 570 -8.50 -11.51 -4.17
C ASN A 570 -8.21 -12.80 -3.34
N PRO A 571 -7.89 -12.71 -2.03
CA PRO A 571 -7.53 -13.84 -1.19
C PRO A 571 -8.58 -14.96 -1.07
N ALA A 572 -9.86 -14.64 -1.32
CA ALA A 572 -10.98 -15.56 -1.18
C ALA A 572 -11.33 -16.33 -2.48
N VAL A 573 -10.89 -15.82 -3.63
CA VAL A 573 -11.25 -16.39 -4.94
C VAL A 573 -10.07 -17.14 -5.53
N LEU A 574 -8.89 -16.50 -5.62
CA LEU A 574 -7.68 -17.01 -6.27
C LEU A 574 -6.37 -16.30 -5.85
N GLY A 575 -6.38 -15.33 -4.93
CA GLY A 575 -5.27 -14.46 -4.57
C GLY A 575 -4.53 -14.85 -3.29
N GLY A 576 -3.27 -14.41 -3.16
CA GLY A 576 -2.32 -14.78 -2.09
C GLY A 576 -1.97 -16.27 -2.06
N GLY A 577 -2.96 -17.12 -1.81
CA GLY A 577 -2.82 -18.58 -1.78
C GLY A 577 -2.35 -19.15 -3.12
N ALA A 578 -2.98 -18.85 -4.26
CA ALA A 578 -2.66 -19.50 -5.54
C ALA A 578 -1.32 -19.06 -6.15
N ALA A 579 -0.88 -17.81 -5.94
CA ALA A 579 0.46 -17.36 -6.32
C ALA A 579 1.56 -18.07 -5.50
N LEU A 580 1.21 -18.55 -4.31
CA LEU A 580 2.07 -19.36 -3.46
C LEU A 580 1.84 -20.87 -3.62
N ARG A 581 0.97 -21.30 -4.56
CA ARG A 581 0.77 -22.73 -4.81
C ARG A 581 1.83 -23.30 -5.72
N PRO A 582 2.45 -24.42 -5.33
CA PRO A 582 3.40 -25.11 -6.19
C PRO A 582 2.72 -25.73 -7.41
N ILE A 583 3.47 -25.82 -8.51
CA ILE A 583 3.01 -26.46 -9.74
C ILE A 583 3.28 -27.96 -9.62
N THR A 584 2.42 -28.62 -8.85
CA THR A 584 2.45 -30.07 -8.57
C THR A 584 1.05 -30.68 -8.76
N PRO A 585 0.93 -32.00 -8.91
CA PRO A 585 -0.35 -32.72 -8.88
C PRO A 585 -1.32 -32.22 -7.79
N ASP A 586 -0.85 -32.17 -6.54
CA ASP A 586 -1.66 -31.86 -5.37
C ASP A 586 -2.00 -30.37 -5.30
N GLY A 587 -1.04 -29.52 -5.67
CA GLY A 587 -1.25 -28.07 -5.74
C GLY A 587 -2.31 -27.64 -6.75
N LEU A 588 -2.44 -28.38 -7.85
CA LEU A 588 -3.39 -28.10 -8.93
C LEU A 588 -4.75 -28.78 -8.78
N LYS A 589 -4.86 -29.92 -8.10
CA LYS A 589 -6.13 -30.69 -7.99
C LYS A 589 -6.91 -30.53 -6.69
N SER A 590 -6.41 -29.82 -5.68
CA SER A 590 -7.19 -29.58 -4.45
C SER A 590 -8.56 -28.91 -4.72
N ASN A 591 -9.54 -29.17 -3.84
CA ASN A 591 -10.96 -28.84 -4.02
C ASN A 591 -11.41 -27.34 -3.98
N PRO A 592 -10.68 -26.34 -3.43
CA PRO A 592 -11.28 -25.03 -3.15
C PRO A 592 -11.50 -24.16 -4.39
N PHE A 593 -10.96 -24.55 -5.55
CA PHE A 593 -11.10 -23.82 -6.81
C PHE A 593 -12.11 -24.43 -7.77
N THR A 594 -12.80 -25.51 -7.43
CA THR A 594 -13.77 -26.16 -8.33
C THR A 594 -14.81 -25.16 -8.86
N GLN A 595 -15.23 -24.19 -8.05
CA GLN A 595 -16.16 -23.12 -8.46
C GLN A 595 -15.56 -22.06 -9.39
N TYR A 596 -14.24 -21.88 -9.41
CA TYR A 596 -13.52 -20.85 -10.19
C TYR A 596 -12.69 -21.43 -11.34
N ARG A 597 -12.50 -22.75 -11.36
CA ARG A 597 -11.78 -23.51 -12.39
C ARG A 597 -12.25 -23.18 -13.81
N PRO A 598 -13.56 -23.05 -14.10
CA PRO A 598 -14.02 -22.66 -15.44
C PRO A 598 -13.42 -21.34 -15.94
N TRP A 599 -13.26 -20.35 -15.06
CA TRP A 599 -12.64 -19.06 -15.39
C TRP A 599 -11.12 -19.16 -15.50
N GLY A 600 -10.47 -19.89 -14.58
CA GLY A 600 -9.01 -20.01 -14.54
C GLY A 600 -8.43 -20.73 -15.75
N THR A 601 -9.21 -21.61 -16.38
CA THR A 601 -8.83 -22.31 -17.61
C THR A 601 -9.32 -21.64 -18.89
N ASP A 602 -10.07 -20.53 -18.76
CA ASP A 602 -10.62 -19.79 -19.90
C ASP A 602 -9.48 -19.27 -20.81
N PRO A 603 -9.55 -19.49 -22.14
CA PRO A 603 -8.54 -19.02 -23.08
C PRO A 603 -8.29 -17.50 -23.02
N ASP A 604 -9.34 -16.69 -22.82
CA ASP A 604 -9.22 -15.23 -22.79
C ASP A 604 -8.52 -14.77 -21.50
N THR A 605 -8.76 -15.46 -20.39
CA THR A 605 -8.02 -15.23 -19.14
C THR A 605 -6.52 -15.48 -19.34
N ILE A 606 -6.14 -16.62 -19.93
CA ILE A 606 -4.73 -16.95 -20.19
C ILE A 606 -4.11 -15.97 -21.19
N ALA A 607 -4.85 -15.56 -22.23
CA ALA A 607 -4.39 -14.57 -23.19
C ALA A 607 -4.10 -13.20 -22.55
N ASN A 608 -4.97 -12.74 -21.65
CA ASN A 608 -4.76 -11.50 -20.90
C ASN A 608 -3.47 -11.56 -20.06
N PHE A 609 -3.27 -12.60 -19.25
CA PHE A 609 -2.04 -12.75 -18.45
C PHE A 609 -0.78 -12.88 -19.32
N THR A 610 -0.89 -13.51 -20.49
CA THR A 610 0.20 -13.58 -21.47
C THR A 610 0.56 -12.19 -21.99
N GLN A 611 -0.45 -11.38 -22.30
CA GLN A 611 -0.24 -9.99 -22.75
C GLN A 611 0.37 -9.12 -21.65
N VAL A 612 -0.14 -9.18 -20.42
CA VAL A 612 0.42 -8.43 -19.28
C VAL A 612 1.89 -8.77 -19.08
N ALA A 613 2.22 -10.06 -18.97
CA ALA A 613 3.60 -10.51 -18.78
C ALA A 613 4.51 -10.02 -19.92
N ALA A 614 4.04 -10.06 -21.17
CA ALA A 614 4.83 -9.64 -22.33
C ALA A 614 5.03 -8.12 -22.44
N GLU A 615 4.04 -7.31 -22.09
CA GLU A 615 4.15 -5.85 -22.08
C GLU A 615 5.04 -5.36 -20.93
N LEU A 616 4.87 -5.91 -19.71
CA LEU A 616 5.73 -5.56 -18.57
C LEU A 616 7.18 -6.01 -18.78
N ALA A 617 7.42 -7.19 -19.37
CA ALA A 617 8.77 -7.63 -19.73
C ALA A 617 9.44 -6.66 -20.73
N ARG A 618 8.67 -6.14 -21.70
CA ARG A 618 9.16 -5.09 -22.62
C ARG A 618 9.43 -3.78 -21.88
N ALA A 619 8.57 -3.38 -20.95
CA ALA A 619 8.80 -2.20 -20.10
C ALA A 619 10.13 -2.34 -19.34
N ASN A 620 10.38 -3.49 -18.72
CA ASN A 620 11.64 -3.74 -17.99
C ASN A 620 12.87 -3.73 -18.90
N GLN A 621 12.76 -4.17 -20.15
CA GLN A 621 13.87 -4.07 -21.12
C GLN A 621 14.24 -2.62 -21.43
N ILE A 622 13.24 -1.75 -21.63
CA ILE A 622 13.48 -0.31 -21.79
C ILE A 622 14.01 0.27 -20.49
N GLY A 623 13.42 -0.10 -19.35
CA GLY A 623 13.85 0.36 -18.05
C GLY A 623 15.32 0.02 -17.76
N ALA A 624 15.78 -1.18 -18.10
CA ALA A 624 17.17 -1.57 -17.95
C ALA A 624 18.13 -0.77 -18.85
N GLN A 625 17.67 -0.22 -19.98
CA GLN A 625 18.46 0.68 -20.83
C GLN A 625 18.52 2.09 -20.26
N LEU A 626 17.46 2.51 -19.57
CA LEU A 626 17.38 3.81 -18.91
C LEU A 626 18.14 3.85 -17.59
N ASP A 627 18.17 2.74 -16.86
CA ASP A 627 18.83 2.65 -15.56
C ASP A 627 20.36 2.62 -15.70
N ASP A 628 20.95 3.81 -15.76
CA ASP A 628 22.39 4.06 -15.73
C ASP A 628 22.95 4.15 -14.29
N GLY A 629 22.12 3.82 -13.28
CA GLY A 629 22.48 3.91 -11.87
C GLY A 629 22.52 5.34 -11.31
N THR A 630 22.13 6.36 -12.09
CA THR A 630 22.18 7.77 -11.66
C THR A 630 20.86 8.29 -11.08
N SER A 631 19.74 7.61 -11.35
CA SER A 631 18.40 8.04 -10.88
C SER A 631 17.81 7.05 -9.90
N ALA A 632 17.79 7.42 -8.61
CA ALA A 632 17.11 6.64 -7.57
C ALA A 632 15.58 6.57 -7.79
N ARG A 633 14.97 7.65 -8.32
CA ARG A 633 13.53 7.69 -8.69
C ARG A 633 13.22 6.58 -9.71
N PHE A 634 14.05 6.47 -10.75
CA PHE A 634 13.84 5.47 -11.80
C PHE A 634 14.08 4.04 -11.30
N ALA A 635 15.14 3.82 -10.52
CA ALA A 635 15.45 2.51 -9.95
C ALA A 635 14.29 1.96 -9.10
N GLN A 636 13.70 2.80 -8.23
CA GLN A 636 12.54 2.42 -7.42
C GLN A 636 11.34 2.00 -8.27
N MET A 637 10.98 2.82 -9.26
CA MET A 637 9.87 2.51 -10.19
C MET A 637 10.12 1.20 -10.95
N ARG A 638 11.36 0.95 -11.38
CA ARG A 638 11.76 -0.27 -12.09
C ARG A 638 11.62 -1.51 -11.21
N HIS A 639 12.11 -1.48 -9.97
CA HIS A 639 12.06 -2.63 -9.06
C HIS A 639 10.63 -3.14 -8.86
N TRP A 640 9.66 -2.24 -8.72
CA TRP A 640 8.25 -2.62 -8.62
C TRP A 640 7.75 -3.30 -9.90
N THR A 641 8.04 -2.71 -11.06
CA THR A 641 7.62 -3.27 -12.35
C THR A 641 8.26 -4.64 -12.61
N GLU A 642 9.51 -4.85 -12.19
CA GLU A 642 10.20 -6.15 -12.23
C GLU A 642 9.48 -7.19 -11.36
N LEU A 643 9.24 -6.87 -10.08
CA LEU A 643 8.53 -7.78 -9.18
C LEU A 643 7.15 -8.18 -9.73
N TYR A 644 6.35 -7.19 -10.15
CA TYR A 644 5.02 -7.45 -10.72
C TYR A 644 5.10 -8.29 -12.00
N THR A 645 6.12 -8.10 -12.84
CA THR A 645 6.32 -8.94 -14.04
C THR A 645 6.46 -10.41 -13.67
N HIS A 646 7.26 -10.72 -12.66
CA HIS A 646 7.43 -12.10 -12.19
C HIS A 646 6.15 -12.65 -11.57
N VAL A 647 5.37 -11.82 -10.89
CA VAL A 647 4.11 -12.22 -10.25
C VAL A 647 3.05 -12.56 -11.30
N PHE A 648 2.93 -11.75 -12.35
CA PHE A 648 2.07 -12.05 -13.48
C PHE A 648 2.51 -13.28 -14.26
N THR A 649 3.81 -13.47 -14.42
CA THR A 649 4.38 -14.64 -15.09
C THR A 649 4.12 -15.92 -14.28
N SER A 650 4.35 -15.87 -12.97
CA SER A 650 4.08 -16.98 -12.06
C SER A 650 2.60 -17.36 -12.08
N ARG A 651 1.74 -16.35 -12.14
CA ARG A 651 0.30 -16.55 -12.27
C ARG A 651 -0.09 -17.19 -13.59
N LEU A 652 0.52 -16.76 -14.70
CA LEU A 652 0.32 -17.36 -16.02
C LEU A 652 0.70 -18.84 -16.00
N HIS A 653 1.84 -19.21 -15.42
CA HIS A 653 2.26 -20.61 -15.29
C HIS A 653 1.25 -21.43 -14.49
N PHE A 654 0.74 -20.91 -13.36
CA PHE A 654 -0.29 -21.59 -12.60
C PHE A 654 -1.57 -21.84 -13.42
N LEU A 655 -2.05 -20.86 -14.20
CA LEU A 655 -3.23 -21.01 -15.05
C LEU A 655 -3.00 -22.03 -16.18
N GLN A 656 -1.80 -22.03 -16.77
CA GLN A 656 -1.39 -23.04 -17.75
C GLN A 656 -1.35 -24.44 -17.11
N GLY A 657 -0.81 -24.56 -15.90
CA GLY A 657 -0.79 -25.80 -15.12
C GLY A 657 -2.19 -26.32 -14.81
N LEU A 658 -3.12 -25.44 -14.41
CA LEU A 658 -4.54 -25.80 -14.23
C LEU A 658 -5.15 -26.34 -15.51
N ARG A 659 -4.92 -25.65 -16.65
CA ARG A 659 -5.41 -26.11 -17.95
C ARG A 659 -4.87 -27.47 -18.34
N VAL A 660 -3.61 -27.77 -18.02
CA VAL A 660 -3.04 -29.11 -18.17
C VAL A 660 -3.79 -30.08 -17.25
N ALA A 661 -3.93 -29.78 -15.96
CA ALA A 661 -4.62 -30.65 -15.00
C ALA A 661 -6.07 -30.99 -15.37
N ASP A 662 -6.78 -30.11 -16.08
CA ASP A 662 -8.15 -30.35 -16.57
C ASP A 662 -8.22 -31.36 -17.71
N GLN A 663 -7.11 -31.57 -18.43
CA GLN A 663 -7.04 -32.54 -19.53
C GLN A 663 -6.85 -33.98 -19.04
N TYR A 664 -6.47 -34.18 -17.78
CA TYR A 664 -6.12 -35.49 -17.23
C TYR A 664 -6.94 -35.81 -15.98
N THR A 665 -7.62 -36.95 -15.98
CA THR A 665 -8.37 -37.43 -14.80
C THR A 665 -7.44 -38.00 -13.73
N ASP A 666 -6.35 -38.65 -14.13
CA ASP A 666 -5.32 -39.24 -13.26
C ASP A 666 -4.07 -38.35 -13.26
N VAL A 667 -3.60 -37.92 -12.08
CA VAL A 667 -2.37 -37.13 -11.95
C VAL A 667 -1.11 -37.97 -11.92
N ASP A 668 -1.24 -39.28 -11.71
CA ASP A 668 -0.11 -40.20 -11.71
C ASP A 668 0.16 -40.73 -13.14
N ASP A 669 -0.62 -40.29 -14.14
CA ASP A 669 -0.39 -40.57 -15.56
C ASP A 669 0.97 -39.99 -16.00
N PRO A 670 1.89 -40.80 -16.56
CA PRO A 670 3.15 -40.30 -17.10
C PRO A 670 2.97 -39.19 -18.14
N ALA A 671 1.88 -39.19 -18.92
CA ALA A 671 1.58 -38.14 -19.88
C ALA A 671 1.23 -36.79 -19.21
N PHE A 672 0.61 -36.83 -18.03
CA PHE A 672 0.36 -35.62 -17.23
C PHE A 672 1.67 -35.00 -16.77
N ARG A 673 2.62 -35.81 -16.26
CA ARG A 673 3.96 -35.33 -15.88
C ARG A 673 4.68 -34.68 -17.05
N VAL A 674 4.72 -35.33 -18.21
CA VAL A 674 5.36 -34.78 -19.43
C VAL A 674 4.75 -33.44 -19.85
N ALA A 675 3.44 -33.27 -19.69
CA ALA A 675 2.75 -32.01 -20.02
C ALA A 675 3.01 -30.90 -19.00
N LEU A 676 3.18 -31.23 -17.71
CA LEU A 676 3.32 -30.26 -16.63
C LEU A 676 4.78 -29.84 -16.38
N GLU A 677 5.74 -30.74 -16.57
CA GLU A 677 7.17 -30.53 -16.30
C GLU A 677 7.75 -29.23 -16.89
N PRO A 678 7.52 -28.85 -18.17
CA PRO A 678 8.07 -27.61 -18.70
C PRO A 678 7.48 -26.35 -18.03
N ILE A 679 6.22 -26.39 -17.58
CA ILE A 679 5.58 -25.28 -16.88
C ILE A 679 6.15 -25.15 -15.47
N ALA A 680 6.30 -26.28 -14.77
CA ALA A 680 6.91 -26.30 -13.44
C ALA A 680 8.37 -25.84 -13.45
N ALA A 681 9.17 -26.23 -14.45
CA ALA A 681 10.55 -25.78 -14.59
C ALA A 681 10.65 -24.26 -14.83
N ALA A 682 9.83 -23.71 -15.75
CA ALA A 682 9.76 -22.27 -15.98
C ALA A 682 9.28 -21.49 -14.74
N GLU A 683 8.47 -22.14 -13.91
CA GLU A 683 8.01 -21.56 -12.66
C GLU A 683 9.12 -21.45 -11.61
N ILE A 684 10.02 -22.44 -11.51
CA ILE A 684 11.19 -22.33 -10.62
C ILE A 684 12.01 -21.09 -10.97
N ASP A 685 12.37 -20.92 -12.25
CA ASP A 685 13.12 -19.75 -12.73
C ASP A 685 12.41 -18.43 -12.38
N THR A 686 11.08 -18.42 -12.49
CA THR A 686 10.26 -17.24 -12.19
C THR A 686 10.22 -16.93 -10.70
N ILE A 687 10.11 -17.94 -9.84
CA ILE A 687 10.13 -17.75 -8.38
C ILE A 687 11.50 -17.25 -7.94
N GLU A 688 12.60 -17.81 -8.45
CA GLU A 688 13.96 -17.35 -8.11
C GLU A 688 14.20 -15.89 -8.50
N ALA A 689 13.71 -15.49 -9.68
CA ALA A 689 13.75 -14.09 -10.10
C ALA A 689 12.88 -13.19 -9.19
N MET A 690 11.72 -13.68 -8.74
CA MET A 690 10.86 -12.99 -7.80
C MET A 690 11.49 -12.84 -6.40
N GLU A 691 12.12 -13.90 -5.88
CA GLU A 691 12.89 -13.88 -4.63
C GLU A 691 13.99 -12.83 -4.72
N THR A 692 14.73 -12.78 -5.83
CA THR A 692 15.78 -11.79 -6.07
C THR A 692 15.24 -10.37 -6.09
N ALA A 693 14.16 -10.12 -6.84
CA ALA A 693 13.53 -8.81 -6.92
C ALA A 693 13.02 -8.35 -5.55
N LEU A 694 12.30 -9.22 -4.82
CA LEU A 694 11.75 -8.91 -3.51
C LEU A 694 12.84 -8.66 -2.46
N ALA A 695 13.93 -9.45 -2.46
CA ALA A 695 15.05 -9.27 -1.54
C ALA A 695 15.77 -7.91 -1.73
N SER A 696 15.66 -7.30 -2.92
CA SER A 696 16.20 -5.96 -3.20
C SER A 696 15.34 -4.82 -2.64
N MET A 697 14.09 -5.09 -2.28
CA MET A 697 13.15 -4.09 -1.75
C MET A 697 13.35 -3.84 -0.26
N PRO A 698 12.87 -2.71 0.30
CA PRO A 698 12.93 -2.43 1.73
C PRO A 698 12.30 -3.54 2.60
N PRO A 699 12.77 -3.77 3.84
CA PRO A 699 12.23 -4.82 4.72
C PRO A 699 10.73 -4.68 5.03
N ASN A 700 10.17 -3.47 4.92
CA ASN A 700 8.74 -3.26 5.09
C ASN A 700 7.89 -3.63 3.86
N ALA A 701 8.51 -3.95 2.71
CA ALA A 701 7.81 -4.45 1.53
C ALA A 701 7.05 -5.74 1.88
N THR A 702 5.75 -5.76 1.59
CA THR A 702 4.88 -6.92 1.86
C THR A 702 3.93 -7.13 0.69
N PHE A 703 3.76 -8.40 0.30
CA PHE A 703 3.24 -8.80 -0.98
C PHE A 703 2.21 -9.95 -0.91
N PHE A 704 2.46 -11.04 -0.16
CA PHE A 704 1.60 -12.25 -0.19
C PHE A 704 0.80 -12.52 1.08
N ASP A 705 0.66 -11.53 1.96
CA ASP A 705 -0.21 -11.58 3.15
C ASP A 705 0.26 -12.63 4.17
N GLY A 706 1.57 -12.59 4.48
CA GLY A 706 2.25 -13.43 5.47
C GLY A 706 1.59 -13.45 6.86
N THR A 707 0.73 -12.49 7.23
CA THR A 707 -0.19 -12.68 8.35
C THR A 707 -1.49 -11.88 8.16
N ARG A 708 -2.64 -12.55 8.29
CA ARG A 708 -3.96 -11.90 8.43
C ARG A 708 -4.11 -11.10 9.72
N VAL A 709 -3.14 -11.20 10.62
CA VAL A 709 -3.04 -10.36 11.82
C VAL A 709 -2.23 -9.14 11.42
N VAL A 710 -2.90 -8.22 10.74
CA VAL A 710 -2.38 -6.90 10.37
C VAL A 710 -2.12 -6.10 11.64
N VAL A 711 -0.98 -6.36 12.27
CA VAL A 711 -0.26 -5.35 13.06
C VAL A 711 1.02 -5.05 12.31
N GLN A 712 0.90 -3.99 11.52
CA GLN A 712 2.00 -3.19 11.02
C GLN A 712 2.99 -2.87 12.15
N GLY A 713 4.21 -3.41 12.07
CA GLY A 713 5.29 -3.08 13.01
C GLY A 713 6.69 -3.30 12.43
N ALA A 714 6.85 -4.29 11.56
CA ALA A 714 8.02 -4.49 10.72
C ALA A 714 7.49 -5.29 9.53
N GLY A 715 7.63 -4.82 8.28
CA GLY A 715 7.01 -5.57 7.19
C GLY A 715 7.57 -6.99 7.04
N ASP A 716 6.86 -7.76 6.22
CA ASP A 716 6.97 -9.22 6.19
C ASP A 716 7.78 -9.71 4.97
N ARG A 717 8.71 -8.90 4.44
CA ARG A 717 9.52 -9.26 3.26
C ARG A 717 10.15 -10.64 3.40
N GLU A 718 10.75 -10.94 4.55
CA GLU A 718 11.39 -12.24 4.80
C GLU A 718 10.37 -13.39 4.84
N LYS A 719 9.17 -13.17 5.39
CA LYS A 719 8.12 -14.20 5.35
C LYS A 719 7.60 -14.42 3.93
N ASP A 720 7.47 -13.37 3.14
CA ASP A 720 7.10 -13.51 1.73
C ASP A 720 8.19 -14.25 0.93
N LEU A 721 9.48 -14.01 1.22
CA LEU A 721 10.59 -14.80 0.67
C LEU A 721 10.50 -16.27 1.09
N ASP A 722 10.21 -16.56 2.36
CA ASP A 722 10.02 -17.93 2.85
C ASP A 722 8.81 -18.62 2.19
N LEU A 723 7.72 -17.90 1.93
CA LEU A 723 6.56 -18.42 1.20
C LEU A 723 6.88 -18.74 -0.27
N LEU A 724 7.68 -17.89 -0.92
CA LEU A 724 8.19 -18.15 -2.27
C LEU A 724 9.12 -19.38 -2.27
N ALA A 725 10.03 -19.45 -1.30
CA ALA A 725 10.91 -20.60 -1.14
C ALA A 725 10.12 -21.89 -0.91
N ALA A 726 9.02 -21.84 -0.13
CA ALA A 726 8.16 -22.99 0.08
C ALA A 726 7.48 -23.46 -1.21
N LYS A 727 6.97 -22.53 -2.03
CA LYS A 727 6.44 -22.83 -3.35
C LYS A 727 7.51 -23.46 -4.27
N ARG A 728 8.70 -22.88 -4.30
CA ARG A 728 9.83 -23.33 -5.14
C ARG A 728 10.26 -24.73 -4.75
N LEU A 729 10.55 -24.96 -3.48
CA LEU A 729 11.01 -26.25 -2.97
C LEU A 729 9.98 -27.37 -3.18
N ALA A 730 8.68 -27.09 -2.98
CA ALA A 730 7.63 -28.06 -3.26
C ALA A 730 7.52 -28.42 -4.75
N THR A 731 7.68 -27.42 -5.64
CA THR A 731 7.69 -27.64 -7.10
C THR A 731 8.95 -28.40 -7.54
N GLN A 732 10.10 -28.06 -6.95
CA GLN A 732 11.39 -28.68 -7.23
C GLN A 732 11.42 -30.15 -6.80
N ALA A 733 10.94 -30.48 -5.59
CA ALA A 733 10.85 -31.85 -5.10
C ALA A 733 10.08 -32.76 -6.09
N TRP A 734 8.97 -32.26 -6.63
CA TRP A 734 8.21 -33.00 -7.66
C TRP A 734 8.99 -33.20 -8.96
N LEU A 735 9.70 -32.16 -9.44
CA LEU A 735 10.57 -32.21 -10.63
C LEU A 735 11.70 -33.23 -10.46
N ASP A 736 12.31 -33.25 -9.27
CA ASP A 736 13.39 -34.19 -8.92
C ASP A 736 12.91 -35.63 -8.74
N GLY A 737 11.59 -35.83 -8.73
CA GLY A 737 10.97 -37.15 -8.59
C GLY A 737 10.86 -37.63 -7.15
N GLU A 738 11.02 -36.74 -6.18
CA GLU A 738 10.78 -37.03 -4.78
C GLU A 738 9.29 -37.34 -4.54
N VAL A 739 9.03 -38.20 -3.55
CA VAL A 739 7.70 -38.67 -3.22
C VAL A 739 7.29 -38.14 -1.85
N ASN A 740 6.05 -37.66 -1.73
CA ASN A 740 5.46 -37.36 -0.42
C ASN A 740 5.22 -38.67 0.36
N LEU A 741 6.18 -39.02 1.21
CA LEU A 741 6.20 -40.21 2.07
C LEU A 741 5.08 -40.22 3.12
N ALA A 742 4.54 -39.04 3.47
CA ALA A 742 3.48 -38.88 4.46
C ALA A 742 2.08 -39.16 3.91
N ALA A 743 1.88 -39.04 2.59
CA ALA A 743 0.58 -39.17 1.96
C ALA A 743 -0.16 -40.47 2.33
N GLY A 744 -1.35 -40.33 2.90
CA GLY A 744 -2.22 -41.44 3.31
C GLY A 744 -1.66 -42.33 4.43
N ARG A 745 -0.59 -41.92 5.11
CA ARG A 745 0.06 -42.72 6.17
C ARG A 745 -0.69 -42.61 7.50
N PRO A 746 -0.47 -43.56 8.45
CA PRO A 746 -1.00 -43.44 9.80
C PRO A 746 -0.45 -42.20 10.53
N VAL A 747 -1.36 -41.44 11.15
CA VAL A 747 -1.04 -40.21 11.90
C VAL A 747 -1.55 -40.32 13.33
N ASN A 748 -0.74 -39.88 14.28
CA ASN A 748 -1.14 -39.66 15.68
C ASN A 748 -0.99 -38.19 16.02
N ALA A 749 -1.81 -37.69 16.95
CA ALA A 749 -1.67 -36.34 17.46
C ALA A 749 -1.89 -36.30 18.97
N SER A 750 -1.40 -35.23 19.59
CA SER A 750 -1.64 -34.88 20.99
C SER A 750 -3.12 -34.78 21.35
N SER A 751 -3.95 -34.28 20.43
CA SER A 751 -5.39 -34.14 20.60
C SER A 751 -6.11 -33.96 19.25
N ALA A 752 -7.43 -34.23 19.25
CA ALA A 752 -8.32 -34.00 18.12
C ALA A 752 -9.76 -33.82 18.63
N PRO A 753 -10.09 -32.68 19.27
CA PRO A 753 -11.39 -32.48 19.94
C PRO A 753 -12.57 -32.39 18.96
N ASP A 754 -12.32 -32.07 17.69
CA ASP A 754 -13.32 -31.92 16.64
C ASP A 754 -13.33 -33.16 15.75
N GLN A 755 -14.44 -33.90 15.76
CA GLN A 755 -14.60 -35.13 14.96
C GLN A 755 -14.54 -34.89 13.44
N THR A 756 -14.74 -33.65 13.00
CA THR A 756 -14.63 -33.26 11.58
C THR A 756 -13.22 -32.83 11.18
N ARG A 757 -12.28 -32.74 12.13
CA ARG A 757 -10.90 -32.23 11.94
C ARG A 757 -9.84 -33.16 12.53
N GLN A 758 -9.88 -34.43 12.12
CA GLN A 758 -9.04 -35.49 12.66
C GLN A 758 -7.61 -35.47 12.09
N PRO A 759 -6.60 -36.05 12.77
CA PRO A 759 -5.19 -35.98 12.35
C PRO A 759 -4.91 -36.54 10.95
N ALA A 760 -5.68 -37.53 10.50
CA ALA A 760 -5.54 -38.12 9.17
C ALA A 760 -5.85 -37.13 8.03
N LEU A 761 -6.61 -36.08 8.32
CA LEU A 761 -6.94 -35.01 7.36
C LEU A 761 -5.77 -34.06 7.09
N ALA A 762 -4.65 -34.20 7.78
CA ALA A 762 -3.44 -33.43 7.51
C ALA A 762 -2.46 -34.16 6.58
N VAL A 763 -2.81 -35.33 6.05
CA VAL A 763 -1.95 -36.12 5.14
C VAL A 763 -2.74 -36.76 4.00
N ASP A 764 -3.95 -36.26 3.73
CA ASP A 764 -4.89 -36.86 2.78
C ASP A 764 -4.75 -36.27 1.36
N ARG A 765 -3.80 -35.35 1.15
CA ARG A 765 -3.57 -34.60 -0.10
C ARG A 765 -4.71 -33.64 -0.46
N ASP A 766 -5.61 -33.32 0.48
CA ASP A 766 -6.69 -32.34 0.28
C ASP A 766 -6.50 -31.11 1.17
N TRP A 767 -5.97 -30.03 0.60
CA TRP A 767 -5.70 -28.81 1.36
C TRP A 767 -6.97 -28.05 1.82
N THR A 768 -8.17 -28.61 1.61
CA THR A 768 -9.43 -28.10 2.17
C THR A 768 -9.85 -28.79 3.46
N THR A 769 -9.28 -29.94 3.77
CA THR A 769 -9.43 -30.61 5.06
C THR A 769 -8.30 -30.15 5.99
N GLU A 770 -8.47 -30.37 7.30
CA GLU A 770 -7.49 -29.91 8.29
C GLU A 770 -7.57 -30.74 9.57
N TRP A 771 -6.42 -30.95 10.21
CA TRP A 771 -6.34 -31.33 11.61
C TRP A 771 -6.43 -30.09 12.50
N ARG A 772 -7.15 -30.19 13.63
CA ARG A 772 -7.18 -29.16 14.67
C ARG A 772 -6.89 -29.73 16.06
N SER A 773 -6.04 -29.04 16.81
CA SER A 773 -5.72 -29.37 18.19
C SER A 773 -6.72 -28.82 19.22
N ALA A 774 -6.60 -29.28 20.47
CA ALA A 774 -7.14 -28.60 21.65
C ALA A 774 -6.45 -27.23 21.86
N PRO A 775 -7.11 -26.30 22.56
CA PRO A 775 -6.60 -24.94 22.73
C PRO A 775 -5.54 -24.84 23.83
N SER A 776 -4.34 -25.33 23.55
CA SER A 776 -3.19 -25.24 24.46
C SER A 776 -1.87 -25.26 23.69
N SER A 777 -0.77 -24.92 24.37
CA SER A 777 0.58 -25.02 23.81
C SER A 777 1.14 -26.44 23.87
N GLY A 778 2.20 -26.71 23.10
CA GLY A 778 2.87 -28.02 23.09
C GLY A 778 2.08 -29.11 22.36
N GLN A 779 1.09 -28.72 21.56
CA GLN A 779 0.34 -29.65 20.71
C GLN A 779 1.25 -30.16 19.60
N TRP A 780 1.10 -31.44 19.26
CA TRP A 780 1.89 -32.10 18.23
C TRP A 780 1.05 -33.01 17.34
N ILE A 781 1.53 -33.20 16.12
CA ILE A 781 1.08 -34.20 15.14
C ILE A 781 2.29 -35.00 14.65
N SER A 782 2.14 -36.30 14.47
CA SER A 782 3.19 -37.20 14.02
C SER A 782 2.70 -38.20 13.00
N VAL A 783 3.41 -38.29 11.89
CA VAL A 783 3.15 -39.21 10.79
C VAL A 783 4.16 -40.35 10.79
N GLY A 784 3.67 -41.58 10.61
CA GLY A 784 4.51 -42.77 10.51
C GLY A 784 4.76 -43.18 9.07
N LEU A 785 6.02 -43.09 8.63
CA LEU A 785 6.44 -43.41 7.26
C LEU A 785 6.46 -44.92 6.95
N GLY A 786 6.26 -45.76 7.98
CA GLY A 786 6.22 -47.22 7.90
C GLY A 786 7.55 -47.85 8.29
N GLU A 787 8.62 -47.47 7.60
CA GLU A 787 10.02 -47.88 7.83
C GLU A 787 10.94 -46.66 7.94
N VAL A 788 12.23 -46.88 8.25
CA VAL A 788 13.22 -45.80 8.29
C VAL A 788 13.58 -45.43 6.85
N MET A 789 13.20 -44.23 6.43
CA MET A 789 13.40 -43.70 5.08
C MET A 789 14.31 -42.46 5.12
N PRO A 790 15.08 -42.18 4.06
CA PRO A 790 15.67 -40.86 3.87
C PRO A 790 14.57 -39.80 3.77
N VAL A 791 14.80 -38.64 4.38
CA VAL A 791 13.90 -37.49 4.35
C VAL A 791 14.71 -36.23 4.12
N ASP A 792 14.36 -35.49 3.08
CA ASP A 792 15.10 -34.32 2.62
C ASP A 792 14.34 -33.01 2.91
N LEU A 793 13.01 -33.04 2.88
CA LEU A 793 12.17 -31.86 3.03
C LEU A 793 10.90 -32.18 3.83
N VAL A 794 10.52 -31.29 4.73
CA VAL A 794 9.20 -31.28 5.36
C VAL A 794 8.47 -30.01 4.92
N LEU A 795 7.23 -30.14 4.47
CA LEU A 795 6.33 -28.99 4.24
C LEU A 795 5.21 -29.01 5.26
N VAL A 796 4.94 -27.86 5.88
CA VAL A 796 3.80 -27.69 6.80
C VAL A 796 2.91 -26.60 6.25
N ARG A 797 1.66 -26.96 5.90
CA ARG A 797 0.64 -26.01 5.46
C ARG A 797 -0.32 -25.73 6.61
N TRP A 798 -0.14 -24.60 7.25
CA TRP A 798 -0.99 -24.12 8.35
C TRP A 798 -2.33 -23.60 7.85
N ASN A 799 -3.34 -23.63 8.73
CA ASN A 799 -4.44 -22.70 8.57
C ASN A 799 -3.96 -21.29 8.98
N PRO A 800 -4.09 -20.27 8.12
CA PRO A 800 -3.53 -18.94 8.37
C PRO A 800 -4.09 -18.24 9.62
N ASN A 801 -5.25 -18.66 10.12
CA ASN A 801 -5.86 -18.07 11.31
C ASN A 801 -5.46 -18.79 12.62
N GLN A 802 -4.88 -19.99 12.53
CA GLN A 802 -4.71 -20.93 13.65
C GLN A 802 -3.36 -21.67 13.54
N THR A 803 -2.27 -20.89 13.51
CA THR A 803 -0.89 -21.38 13.35
C THR A 803 -0.11 -21.40 14.67
N ALA A 804 1.08 -22.01 14.67
CA ALA A 804 2.03 -21.91 15.76
C ALA A 804 2.86 -20.62 15.65
N LEU A 805 3.20 -19.98 16.79
CA LEU A 805 4.17 -18.88 16.83
C LEU A 805 5.62 -19.37 16.74
N SER A 806 5.85 -20.65 17.01
CA SER A 806 7.12 -21.36 16.84
C SER A 806 6.86 -22.86 16.90
N TYR A 807 7.70 -23.67 16.29
CA TYR A 807 7.58 -25.13 16.38
C TYR A 807 8.91 -25.85 16.13
N GLN A 808 8.93 -27.14 16.43
CA GLN A 808 10.05 -28.03 16.15
C GLN A 808 9.64 -29.11 15.16
N VAL A 809 10.55 -29.44 14.25
CA VAL A 809 10.49 -30.66 13.45
C VAL A 809 11.37 -31.70 14.12
N GLN A 810 10.78 -32.85 14.42
CA GLN A 810 11.43 -33.95 15.11
C GLN A 810 11.29 -35.24 14.33
N VAL A 811 12.32 -36.08 14.39
CA VAL A 811 12.34 -37.40 13.76
C VAL A 811 12.61 -38.49 14.78
N ALA A 812 12.19 -39.72 14.47
CA ALA A 812 12.55 -40.91 15.21
C ALA A 812 12.60 -42.15 14.30
N ASP A 813 13.52 -43.07 14.59
CA ASP A 813 13.64 -44.37 13.89
C ASP A 813 12.68 -45.44 14.43
N SER A 814 11.96 -45.11 15.50
CA SER A 814 11.02 -45.98 16.20
C SER A 814 9.66 -45.30 16.38
N ALA A 815 8.60 -46.10 16.53
CA ALA A 815 7.22 -45.60 16.60
C ALA A 815 6.92 -44.67 17.78
N SER A 816 7.73 -44.69 18.84
CA SER A 816 7.50 -43.90 20.06
C SER A 816 8.69 -43.02 20.46
N GLY A 817 9.73 -42.94 19.64
CA GLY A 817 10.99 -42.27 19.95
C GLY A 817 12.15 -43.22 20.29
N PRO A 818 13.30 -42.73 20.81
CA PRO A 818 13.55 -41.35 21.20
C PRO A 818 13.42 -40.37 20.03
N TRP A 819 13.01 -39.14 20.33
CA TRP A 819 12.82 -38.08 19.33
C TRP A 819 14.07 -37.21 19.26
N THR A 820 14.48 -36.87 18.05
CA THR A 820 15.58 -35.94 17.78
C THR A 820 15.02 -34.72 17.06
N THR A 821 15.25 -33.52 17.60
CA THR A 821 14.93 -32.27 16.91
C THR A 821 15.92 -32.04 15.78
N VAL A 822 15.42 -31.94 14.56
CA VAL A 822 16.21 -31.68 13.34
C VAL A 822 16.05 -30.26 12.82
N ALA A 823 14.97 -29.57 13.20
CA ALA A 823 14.78 -28.15 12.95
C ALA A 823 13.98 -27.47 14.07
N THR A 824 14.24 -26.18 14.31
CA THR A 824 13.47 -25.31 15.20
C THR A 824 13.14 -24.03 14.45
N ILE A 825 11.85 -23.71 14.37
CA ILE A 825 11.30 -22.59 13.61
C ILE A 825 10.76 -21.60 14.63
N THR A 826 11.30 -20.39 14.67
CA THR A 826 10.94 -19.35 15.64
C THR A 826 10.09 -18.24 15.05
N GLU A 827 10.14 -18.06 13.74
CA GLU A 827 9.38 -17.05 12.99
C GLU A 827 8.71 -17.75 11.80
N PRO A 828 7.71 -18.61 12.03
CA PRO A 828 7.04 -19.31 10.94
C PRO A 828 6.29 -18.32 10.04
N THR A 829 6.09 -18.69 8.78
CA THR A 829 5.36 -17.86 7.81
C THR A 829 3.89 -17.69 8.19
N GLY A 830 3.36 -18.55 9.07
CA GLY A 830 1.94 -18.60 9.41
C GLY A 830 1.06 -19.20 8.31
N ARG A 831 1.65 -19.64 7.18
CA ARG A 831 0.96 -20.30 6.06
C ARG A 831 1.69 -21.57 5.64
N ASP A 832 2.53 -21.50 4.61
CA ASP A 832 3.25 -22.66 4.06
C ASP A 832 4.72 -22.53 4.44
N ASP A 833 5.19 -23.41 5.32
CA ASP A 833 6.60 -23.49 5.69
C ASP A 833 7.27 -24.63 4.95
N ALA A 834 8.44 -24.38 4.37
CA ALA A 834 9.32 -25.41 3.84
C ALA A 834 10.58 -25.54 4.69
N ILE A 835 10.87 -26.77 5.12
CA ILE A 835 11.94 -27.07 6.06
C ILE A 835 12.86 -28.10 5.42
N PRO A 836 13.89 -27.67 4.67
CA PRO A 836 14.97 -28.56 4.25
C PRO A 836 15.64 -29.17 5.49
N LEU A 837 15.80 -30.50 5.49
CA LEU A 837 16.41 -31.21 6.61
C LEU A 837 17.94 -31.36 6.40
N PRO A 838 18.70 -31.56 7.49
CA PRO A 838 20.13 -31.85 7.37
C PRO A 838 20.39 -33.06 6.46
N ALA A 839 21.39 -32.97 5.59
CA ALA A 839 21.72 -34.03 4.65
C ALA A 839 21.95 -35.38 5.37
N GLY A 840 21.32 -36.44 4.84
CA GLY A 840 21.37 -37.79 5.44
C GLY A 840 20.41 -37.98 6.62
N THR A 841 19.46 -37.07 6.84
CA THR A 841 18.37 -37.29 7.79
C THR A 841 17.57 -38.52 7.38
N THR A 842 17.31 -39.40 8.35
CA THR A 842 16.44 -40.56 8.17
C THR A 842 15.37 -40.54 9.26
N ALA A 843 14.18 -41.05 8.93
CA ALA A 843 13.07 -41.08 9.85
C ALA A 843 12.15 -42.25 9.57
N ARG A 844 11.62 -42.85 10.64
CA ARG A 844 10.40 -43.68 10.59
C ARG A 844 9.16 -42.91 11.04
N GLN A 845 9.35 -41.92 11.90
CA GLN A 845 8.33 -40.99 12.34
C GLN A 845 8.84 -39.57 12.13
N VAL A 846 7.97 -38.71 11.59
CA VAL A 846 8.18 -37.26 11.59
C VAL A 846 7.12 -36.64 12.49
N ARG A 847 7.50 -35.66 13.31
CA ARG A 847 6.63 -35.00 14.27
C ARG A 847 6.82 -33.50 14.24
N ILE A 848 5.72 -32.77 14.15
CA ILE A 848 5.66 -31.32 14.35
C ILE A 848 5.19 -31.06 15.77
N VAL A 849 5.98 -30.31 16.55
CA VAL A 849 5.64 -29.91 17.92
C VAL A 849 5.50 -28.40 17.97
N GLY A 850 4.27 -27.91 18.04
CA GLY A 850 3.99 -26.48 18.10
C GLY A 850 4.11 -25.91 19.51
N GLY A 851 4.64 -24.69 19.58
CA GLY A 851 4.72 -23.87 20.78
C GLY A 851 3.36 -23.24 21.15
N GLN A 852 3.37 -21.93 21.41
CA GLN A 852 2.12 -21.19 21.63
C GLN A 852 1.38 -21.01 20.29
N PRO A 853 0.06 -21.24 20.24
CA PRO A 853 -0.74 -20.89 19.07
C PRO A 853 -0.85 -19.37 18.92
N ALA A 854 -0.91 -18.87 17.68
CA ALA A 854 -1.13 -17.44 17.40
C ALA A 854 -2.55 -16.98 17.78
N ALA A 855 -3.51 -17.91 17.72
CA ALA A 855 -4.89 -17.69 18.18
C ALA A 855 -5.17 -18.60 19.38
N ASN A 856 -6.09 -19.55 19.24
CA ASN A 856 -6.48 -20.45 20.32
C ASN A 856 -5.98 -21.88 20.16
N ASN A 857 -5.77 -22.38 18.94
CA ASN A 857 -5.35 -23.77 18.67
C ASN A 857 -4.38 -23.83 17.48
N LEU A 858 -3.75 -25.00 17.28
CA LEU A 858 -2.98 -25.33 16.08
C LEU A 858 -3.89 -26.03 15.07
N THR A 859 -3.81 -25.60 13.82
CA THR A 859 -4.53 -26.21 12.70
C THR A 859 -3.59 -26.38 11.51
N ILE A 860 -3.44 -27.61 11.03
CA ILE A 860 -2.61 -27.98 9.87
C ILE A 860 -3.52 -28.56 8.80
N ARG A 861 -3.46 -27.98 7.60
CA ARG A 861 -4.18 -28.45 6.41
C ARG A 861 -3.46 -29.62 5.76
N GLU A 862 -2.14 -29.53 5.61
CA GLU A 862 -1.35 -30.62 5.04
C GLU A 862 0.05 -30.65 5.70
N LEU A 863 0.55 -31.85 5.96
CA LEU A 863 1.90 -32.17 6.39
C LEU A 863 2.51 -33.11 5.36
N GLU A 864 3.49 -32.61 4.62
CA GLU A 864 4.15 -33.35 3.55
C GLU A 864 5.59 -33.67 3.97
N VAL A 865 6.07 -34.85 3.62
CA VAL A 865 7.43 -35.31 3.93
C VAL A 865 8.02 -35.90 2.66
N TYR A 866 9.04 -35.26 2.10
CA TYR A 866 9.63 -35.66 0.82
C TYR A 866 10.96 -36.38 1.00
N GLY A 867 11.19 -37.35 0.11
CA GLY A 867 12.43 -38.11 -0.02
C GLY A 867 12.47 -38.87 -1.37
N PRO A 868 13.59 -39.54 -1.67
CA PRO A 868 13.92 -40.14 -2.98
C PRO A 868 13.13 -41.40 -3.35
#